data_AF-A0A2A2L947-F1
#
_entry.id   AF-A0A2A2L947-F1
#
_cell.length_a   1.000
_cell.length_b   1.000
_cell.length_c   1.000
_cell.angle_alpha   90.00
_cell.angle_beta   90.00
_cell.angle_gamma   90.00
#
_symmetry.space_group_name_H-M   'P 1'
#
loop_
_entity.id
_entity.type
_entity.pdbx_description
1 polymer ?
#
loop_
_entity_poly.entity_id
_entity_poly.type
_entity_poly.pdbx_seq_one_letter_code
_entity_poly.pdbx_strand_id
1 'polypeptide(L)'
;MGRMFVNGEQMTDINYVFKHNDRVEHWMHRHEHPVLDLPIRIINEDENLLVVDKPPSMPVHACGQYNTNTIMGQLRQNKMADKDLRVLHRLDRTTSGILLFAKNYATDLEFKTTLKDGHWRKTYVCKVEGEFPEGAVFCDQPIGNLVISMGIQCVRPDGKPARSKFRRMWTNGKESVVEVTIDTGRTHQIRVHAQFLGYPLIDDKIYNSRNWGEQKGKNAEYGKSYEELAEIIRVNHRSENWMEYKNPEYDQMMEDIAAKLDEITPDDPNIRPEDRPSTDKICLNCNVRKKVPQMADFRMPLHCLRYETDKWSFQTELPDWARESGGQVPESVPNQPILETDHADQVPESSLQNSELEKFQNSSNQNVQLKIGFKFQKIMEAKFSKDDIGKFGRVLCDTRYPLKARFRALFILRNIGDDLSVDWISNAFDDESALLKHELAYCLGQMKNKSAIPILETILRDKNQEPMVRHEAGEALGAIGDPSSREILKEYKNDPQPEVAETCDLALKRIDWIIESGKDTDSPYQSVDPTPTSSSDSIEILGKTLIDLKRPLWERYQAMFKLRNINTDESIKALAQGLYCEDSALFRHEIAYVLGQVQSPVATKELKDRLLLEEENCMVRHECAEALGAIATDECTEILKTYAKDKERVVRESCEVALDMAEYENSDELQQAAFVAKRRFQTSSRALKENYPKLTSFTDSDIGKMYEIDIETARQLQYDKQLTLKLKAQVETLNEMVTVVRKPLVEIADCMQSVCSVDIPALRLVLWGHFGTGKSVTLSQAVHLAYSHNWCIVYHPTAMHLCRRLQEVEMSTHKPGRINDPNGAVAILQAFKHQNQHLWKVLSELPCERTYEWSKVDKTQQGKPITEIVEVGLSAPFLASDCVGALFRELKRHASSGKIKLFVGIDDANSCWGKVNVRRADRTYALPSDLTLVCHYRNIMKNDWSNGIIVAVTDRKEQADNRNELEGTDPSRTIIFCQN
;
A
#
# COMPACT_ATOMS: atom_id res chain seq x y z
N MET A 1 -4.75 19.81 11.61
CA MET A 1 -4.88 19.80 13.08
C MET A 1 -6.08 20.65 13.44
N GLY A 2 -6.90 20.25 14.42
CA GLY A 2 -8.09 21.00 14.85
C GLY A 2 -7.92 21.57 16.26
N ARG A 3 -8.92 22.32 16.74
CA ARG A 3 -8.98 22.86 18.10
C ARG A 3 -9.53 21.81 19.04
N MET A 4 -8.92 21.65 20.21
CA MET A 4 -9.43 20.77 21.25
C MET A 4 -10.11 21.61 22.34
N PHE A 5 -11.24 21.12 22.83
CA PHE A 5 -11.96 21.68 23.97
C PHE A 5 -12.14 20.60 25.02
N VAL A 6 -12.10 21.00 26.29
CA VAL A 6 -12.40 20.14 27.42
C VAL A 6 -13.46 20.81 28.26
N ASN A 7 -14.58 20.13 28.49
CA ASN A 7 -15.73 20.65 29.21
C ASN A 7 -16.28 21.99 28.66
N GLY A 8 -16.12 22.22 27.36
CA GLY A 8 -16.55 23.43 26.67
C GLY A 8 -15.50 24.55 26.60
N GLU A 9 -14.36 24.41 27.27
CA GLU A 9 -13.28 25.40 27.24
C GLU A 9 -12.18 24.99 26.26
N GLN A 10 -11.66 25.95 25.46
CA GLN A 10 -10.60 25.67 24.51
C GLN A 10 -9.32 25.29 25.26
N MET A 11 -8.76 24.13 24.95
CA MET A 11 -7.58 23.61 25.63
C MET A 11 -6.32 24.20 25.01
N THR A 12 -5.75 25.20 25.68
CA THR A 12 -4.46 25.83 25.34
C THR A 12 -3.32 25.41 26.25
N ASP A 13 -3.63 24.82 27.41
CA ASP A 13 -2.64 24.29 28.34
C ASP A 13 -2.17 22.90 27.89
N ILE A 14 -0.94 22.85 27.39
CA ILE A 14 -0.29 21.60 26.95
C ILE A 14 -0.02 20.64 28.12
N ASN A 15 -0.05 21.12 29.37
CA ASN A 15 0.20 20.33 30.57
C ASN A 15 -1.10 19.84 31.24
N TYR A 16 -2.27 20.14 30.67
CA TYR A 16 -3.54 19.75 31.24
C TYR A 16 -3.68 18.22 31.30
N VAL A 17 -3.83 17.70 32.52
CA VAL A 17 -4.09 16.28 32.77
C VAL A 17 -5.60 16.04 32.78
N PHE A 18 -6.09 15.29 31.79
CA PHE A 18 -7.51 14.93 31.69
C PHE A 18 -8.04 14.26 32.97
N LYS A 19 -9.17 14.74 33.45
CA LYS A 19 -9.88 14.22 34.63
C LYS A 19 -10.99 13.26 34.22
N HIS A 20 -11.46 12.46 35.17
CA HIS A 20 -12.59 11.58 34.95
C HIS A 20 -13.83 12.41 34.58
N ASN A 21 -14.59 11.95 33.57
CA ASN A 21 -15.75 12.65 32.97
C ASN A 21 -15.45 13.94 32.20
N ASP A 22 -14.19 14.24 31.89
CA ASP A 22 -13.88 15.32 30.96
C ASP A 22 -14.51 15.04 29.59
N ARG A 23 -15.36 15.97 29.15
CA ARG A 23 -15.94 15.95 27.81
C ARG A 23 -14.95 16.60 26.85
N VAL A 24 -14.31 15.77 26.04
CA VAL A 24 -13.38 16.24 25.00
C VAL A 24 -14.12 16.48 23.71
N GLU A 25 -14.01 17.69 23.18
CA GLU A 25 -14.51 18.04 21.86
C GLU A 25 -13.34 18.39 20.95
N HIS A 26 -13.42 17.93 19.70
CA HIS A 26 -12.42 18.25 18.69
C HIS A 26 -13.11 18.90 17.51
N TRP A 27 -12.75 20.15 17.29
CA TRP A 27 -13.33 21.00 16.27
C TRP A 27 -12.34 21.15 15.13
N MET A 28 -12.78 20.88 13.91
CA MET A 28 -11.93 20.98 12.72
C MET A 28 -12.67 21.72 11.63
N HIS A 29 -12.02 22.74 11.07
CA HIS A 29 -12.49 23.37 9.84
C HIS A 29 -12.28 22.40 8.67
N ARG A 30 -13.37 22.03 7.98
CA ARG A 30 -13.34 21.15 6.82
C ARG A 30 -13.81 21.89 5.58
N HIS A 31 -13.06 21.76 4.50
CA HIS A 31 -13.49 22.22 3.19
C HIS A 31 -14.20 21.08 2.47
N GLU A 32 -15.46 21.29 2.11
CA GLU A 32 -16.16 20.43 1.17
C GLU A 32 -16.20 21.09 -0.20
N HIS A 33 -16.16 20.29 -1.27
CA HIS A 33 -16.41 20.83 -2.61
C HIS A 33 -17.88 21.22 -2.75
N PRO A 34 -18.17 22.29 -3.52
CA PRO A 34 -19.53 22.69 -3.78
C PRO A 34 -20.28 21.58 -4.52
N VAL A 35 -21.59 21.57 -4.34
CA VAL A 35 -22.55 20.74 -5.07
C VAL A 35 -23.71 21.64 -5.51
N LEU A 36 -24.49 21.19 -6.48
CA LEU A 36 -25.72 21.88 -6.86
C LEU A 36 -26.74 21.71 -5.75
N ASP A 37 -27.42 22.80 -5.42
CA ASP A 37 -28.54 22.81 -4.48
C ASP A 37 -29.81 22.33 -5.20
N LEU A 38 -29.87 21.02 -5.46
CA LEU A 38 -31.00 20.35 -6.09
C LEU A 38 -31.66 19.39 -5.11
N PRO A 39 -33.01 19.33 -5.07
CA PRO A 39 -33.71 18.45 -4.15
C PRO A 39 -33.48 16.97 -4.50
N ILE A 40 -33.38 16.13 -3.47
CA ILE A 40 -33.37 14.67 -3.62
C ILE A 40 -34.83 14.21 -3.65
N ARG A 41 -35.29 13.65 -4.77
CA ARG A 41 -36.67 13.15 -4.88
C ARG A 41 -36.72 11.69 -4.45
N ILE A 42 -37.69 11.34 -3.61
CA ILE A 42 -37.97 9.94 -3.26
C ILE A 42 -38.86 9.37 -4.37
N ILE A 43 -38.41 8.29 -5.01
CA ILE A 43 -39.16 7.57 -6.05
C ILE A 43 -40.06 6.53 -5.40
N ASN A 44 -39.50 5.80 -4.43
CA ASN A 44 -40.23 4.79 -3.67
C ASN A 44 -39.62 4.67 -2.28
N GLU A 45 -40.45 4.42 -1.28
CA GLU A 45 -40.02 4.14 0.08
C GLU A 45 -40.97 3.12 0.73
N ASP A 46 -40.42 1.96 1.10
CA ASP A 46 -41.13 0.93 1.85
C ASP A 46 -40.37 0.56 3.14
N GLU A 47 -40.78 -0.49 3.85
CA GLU A 47 -40.13 -0.93 5.10
C GLU A 47 -38.68 -1.42 4.91
N ASN A 48 -38.34 -1.87 3.71
CA ASN A 48 -37.11 -2.55 3.36
C ASN A 48 -36.15 -1.68 2.52
N LEU A 49 -36.68 -0.79 1.71
CA LEU A 49 -35.98 -0.09 0.65
C LEU A 49 -36.33 1.41 0.63
N LEU A 50 -35.34 2.23 0.33
CA LEU A 50 -35.50 3.62 -0.06
C LEU A 50 -34.89 3.81 -1.45
N VAL A 51 -35.68 4.30 -2.39
CA VAL A 51 -35.28 4.57 -3.78
C VAL A 51 -35.38 6.07 -4.02
N VAL A 52 -34.29 6.68 -4.47
CA VAL A 52 -34.23 8.12 -4.73
C VAL A 52 -33.78 8.41 -6.15
N ASP A 53 -34.23 9.55 -6.68
CA ASP A 53 -33.63 10.18 -7.85
C ASP A 53 -32.47 11.05 -7.38
N LYS A 54 -31.26 10.57 -7.64
CA LYS A 54 -30.03 11.24 -7.26
C LYS A 54 -29.80 12.45 -8.19
N PRO A 55 -29.73 13.69 -7.67
CA PRO A 55 -29.28 14.82 -8.49
C PRO A 55 -27.82 14.66 -8.93
N PRO A 56 -27.41 15.26 -10.05
CA PRO A 56 -25.99 15.33 -10.41
C PRO A 56 -25.23 16.15 -9.35
N SER A 57 -23.90 16.10 -9.38
CA SER A 57 -22.93 16.81 -8.52
C SER A 57 -22.63 16.24 -7.14
N MET A 58 -23.50 15.41 -6.57
CA MET A 58 -23.30 14.83 -5.22
C MET A 58 -22.76 13.39 -5.27
N PRO A 59 -21.74 13.01 -4.48
CA PRO A 59 -21.41 11.60 -4.25
C PRO A 59 -22.46 10.90 -3.39
N VAL A 60 -22.49 9.57 -3.43
CA VAL A 60 -23.48 8.79 -2.66
C VAL A 60 -23.20 8.81 -1.15
N HIS A 61 -21.95 8.62 -0.74
CA HIS A 61 -21.51 8.58 0.64
C HIS A 61 -20.22 9.39 0.84
N ALA A 62 -19.85 9.65 2.09
CA ALA A 62 -18.64 10.40 2.44
C ALA A 62 -17.38 9.79 1.80
N CYS A 63 -16.77 10.52 0.88
CA CYS A 63 -15.58 10.10 0.14
C CYS A 63 -14.77 11.32 -0.32
N GLY A 64 -13.44 11.21 -0.36
CA GLY A 64 -12.56 12.33 -0.68
C GLY A 64 -12.82 13.53 0.25
N GLN A 65 -13.02 14.71 -0.33
CA GLN A 65 -13.38 15.93 0.40
C GLN A 65 -14.90 16.12 0.62
N TYR A 66 -15.75 15.12 0.34
CA TYR A 66 -17.20 15.20 0.57
C TYR A 66 -17.59 14.43 1.83
N ASN A 67 -18.41 15.03 2.68
CA ASN A 67 -18.95 14.39 3.87
C ASN A 67 -20.45 14.71 4.00
N THR A 68 -20.77 15.98 4.23
CA THR A 68 -22.13 16.51 4.27
C THR A 68 -22.75 16.65 2.88
N ASN A 69 -21.96 17.10 1.90
CA ASN A 69 -22.36 17.28 0.50
C ASN A 69 -22.39 15.94 -0.25
N THR A 70 -23.13 14.99 0.31
CA THR A 70 -23.35 13.64 -0.24
C THR A 70 -24.81 13.27 -0.08
N ILE A 71 -25.32 12.32 -0.86
CA ILE A 71 -26.72 11.87 -0.73
C ILE A 71 -27.03 11.40 0.68
N MET A 72 -26.18 10.55 1.26
CA MET A 72 -26.34 10.10 2.64
C MET A 72 -26.26 11.24 3.66
N GLY A 73 -25.40 12.23 3.42
CA GLY A 73 -25.28 13.42 4.26
C GLY A 73 -26.54 14.28 4.24
N GLN A 74 -27.04 14.57 3.04
CA GLN A 74 -28.25 15.37 2.81
C GLN A 74 -29.52 14.66 3.30
N LEU A 75 -29.67 13.35 3.05
CA LEU A 75 -30.80 12.57 3.58
C LEU A 75 -30.84 12.62 5.11
N ARG A 76 -29.68 12.55 5.78
CA ARG A 76 -29.58 12.66 7.24
C ARG A 76 -29.86 14.07 7.75
N GLN A 77 -29.29 15.10 7.10
CA GLN A 77 -29.48 16.50 7.52
C GLN A 77 -30.93 16.96 7.38
N ASN A 78 -31.56 16.59 6.27
CA ASN A 78 -32.94 16.94 5.98
C ASN A 78 -33.94 16.00 6.66
N LYS A 79 -33.47 15.07 7.52
CA LYS A 79 -34.28 14.06 8.23
C LYS A 79 -35.20 13.26 7.29
N MET A 80 -34.75 13.04 6.05
CA MET A 80 -35.46 12.28 5.03
C MET A 80 -35.18 10.78 5.15
N ALA A 81 -34.19 10.37 5.96
CA ALA A 81 -33.96 8.99 6.32
C ALA A 81 -33.15 8.85 7.61
N ASP A 82 -33.28 7.69 8.26
CA ASP A 82 -32.54 7.33 9.46
C ASP A 82 -31.06 7.06 9.21
N LYS A 83 -30.27 7.02 10.29
CA LYS A 83 -28.82 6.86 10.22
C LYS A 83 -28.37 5.50 9.65
N ASP A 84 -29.25 4.49 9.64
CA ASP A 84 -28.93 3.09 9.35
C ASP A 84 -29.16 2.63 7.90
N LEU A 85 -29.38 3.56 6.95
CA LEU A 85 -29.43 3.19 5.53
C LEU A 85 -28.12 2.54 5.04
N ARG A 86 -28.27 1.46 4.26
CA ARG A 86 -27.17 0.71 3.63
C ARG A 86 -27.16 0.98 2.13
N VAL A 87 -26.01 1.42 1.61
CA VAL A 87 -25.83 1.74 0.19
C VAL A 87 -25.72 0.44 -0.62
N LEU A 88 -26.66 0.20 -1.54
CA LEU A 88 -26.70 -1.01 -2.36
C LEU A 88 -25.76 -0.93 -3.57
N HIS A 89 -25.73 0.22 -4.24
CA HIS A 89 -24.84 0.50 -5.35
C HIS A 89 -24.48 1.99 -5.37
N ARG A 90 -23.58 2.39 -6.29
CA ARG A 90 -23.12 3.78 -6.39
C ARG A 90 -23.27 4.27 -7.82
N LEU A 91 -23.67 5.53 -7.96
CA LEU A 91 -23.53 6.30 -9.18
C LEU A 91 -22.36 7.28 -8.99
N ASP A 92 -21.69 7.61 -10.10
CA ASP A 92 -20.64 8.63 -10.08
C ASP A 92 -21.21 9.98 -9.64
N ARG A 93 -20.34 10.85 -9.09
CA ARG A 93 -20.72 12.16 -8.57
C ARG A 93 -21.58 12.97 -9.55
N THR A 94 -21.17 13.03 -10.81
CA THR A 94 -21.82 13.82 -11.87
C THR A 94 -22.99 13.11 -12.55
N THR A 95 -23.14 11.79 -12.32
CA THR A 95 -24.23 10.98 -12.88
C THR A 95 -25.49 11.15 -12.03
N SER A 96 -26.64 11.33 -12.69
CA SER A 96 -27.95 11.47 -12.04
C SER A 96 -28.79 10.21 -12.19
N GLY A 97 -29.91 10.13 -11.48
CA GLY A 97 -30.89 9.05 -11.63
C GLY A 97 -30.95 8.08 -10.45
N ILE A 98 -31.51 6.90 -10.71
CA ILE A 98 -31.95 5.97 -9.68
C ILE A 98 -30.84 5.48 -8.76
N LEU A 99 -31.08 5.60 -7.45
CA LEU A 99 -30.20 5.10 -6.40
C LEU A 99 -31.00 4.41 -5.29
N LEU A 100 -30.62 3.17 -4.96
CA LEU A 100 -31.33 2.36 -3.97
C LEU A 100 -30.52 2.22 -2.68
N PHE A 101 -31.23 2.26 -1.55
CA PHE A 101 -30.71 2.01 -0.21
C PHE A 101 -31.56 0.94 0.49
N ALA A 102 -30.90 0.02 1.20
CA ALA A 102 -31.59 -0.93 2.07
C ALA A 102 -31.72 -0.35 3.48
N LYS A 103 -32.92 -0.49 4.07
CA LYS A 103 -33.22 -0.12 5.46
C LYS A 103 -32.83 -1.21 6.45
N ASN A 104 -32.71 -2.45 6.00
CA ASN A 104 -32.30 -3.59 6.82
C ASN A 104 -31.24 -4.48 6.14
N TYR A 105 -30.67 -5.40 6.92
CA TYR A 105 -29.58 -6.26 6.47
C TYR A 105 -30.03 -7.36 5.49
N ALA A 106 -31.27 -7.86 5.62
CA ALA A 106 -31.76 -8.92 4.75
C ALA A 106 -31.88 -8.43 3.30
N THR A 107 -32.49 -7.25 3.11
CA THR A 107 -32.58 -6.58 1.80
C THR A 107 -31.21 -6.20 1.25
N ASP A 108 -30.28 -5.73 2.09
CA ASP A 108 -28.90 -5.45 1.69
C ASP A 108 -28.21 -6.68 1.07
N LEU A 109 -28.40 -7.85 1.70
CA LEU A 109 -27.83 -9.11 1.23
C LEU A 109 -28.50 -9.61 -0.07
N GLU A 110 -29.84 -9.57 -0.15
CA GLU A 110 -30.58 -9.98 -1.36
C GLU A 110 -30.20 -9.11 -2.57
N PHE A 111 -30.25 -7.79 -2.43
CA PHE A 111 -29.99 -6.87 -3.55
C PHE A 111 -28.53 -6.92 -4.00
N LYS A 112 -27.56 -7.04 -3.08
CA LYS A 112 -26.15 -7.23 -3.47
C LYS A 112 -25.90 -8.54 -4.20
N THR A 113 -26.62 -9.60 -3.84
CA THR A 113 -26.52 -10.91 -4.50
C THR A 113 -27.09 -10.83 -5.91
N THR A 114 -28.33 -10.35 -6.07
CA THR A 114 -28.98 -10.23 -7.40
C THR A 114 -28.26 -9.26 -8.34
N LEU A 115 -27.68 -8.18 -7.79
CA LEU A 115 -26.86 -7.24 -8.56
C LEU A 115 -25.56 -7.88 -9.06
N LYS A 116 -24.95 -8.78 -8.27
CA LYS A 116 -23.71 -9.50 -8.62
C LYS A 116 -23.97 -10.58 -9.66
N ASP A 117 -25.09 -11.28 -9.55
CA ASP A 117 -25.46 -12.38 -10.45
C ASP A 117 -25.99 -11.88 -11.81
N GLY A 118 -26.16 -10.57 -11.97
CA GLY A 118 -26.49 -9.95 -13.26
C GLY A 118 -27.98 -9.94 -13.60
N HIS A 119 -28.86 -10.19 -12.62
CA HIS A 119 -30.31 -10.25 -12.84
C HIS A 119 -30.98 -8.88 -13.07
N TRP A 120 -30.23 -7.79 -13.03
CA TRP A 120 -30.76 -6.44 -13.15
C TRP A 120 -30.62 -5.97 -14.58
N ARG A 121 -31.73 -5.63 -15.23
CA ARG A 121 -31.71 -4.86 -16.47
C ARG A 121 -31.54 -3.39 -16.13
N LYS A 122 -30.50 -2.78 -16.69
CA LYS A 122 -30.09 -1.41 -16.35
C LYS A 122 -30.17 -0.54 -17.58
N THR A 123 -31.03 0.48 -17.53
CA THR A 123 -31.27 1.41 -18.63
C THR A 123 -30.85 2.81 -18.23
N TYR A 124 -30.05 3.42 -19.08
CA TYR A 124 -29.52 4.77 -18.93
C TYR A 124 -29.91 5.59 -20.15
N VAL A 125 -29.88 6.91 -19.99
CA VAL A 125 -29.91 7.86 -21.10
C VAL A 125 -28.66 8.72 -21.01
N CYS A 126 -28.01 8.96 -22.14
CA CYS A 126 -26.88 9.87 -22.21
C CYS A 126 -26.97 10.78 -23.44
N LYS A 127 -26.27 11.91 -23.39
CA LYS A 127 -26.08 12.80 -24.52
C LYS A 127 -24.66 12.68 -25.05
N VAL A 128 -24.52 12.37 -26.33
CA VAL A 128 -23.23 12.11 -27.00
C VAL A 128 -22.97 13.11 -28.12
N GLU A 129 -21.69 13.34 -28.40
CA GLU A 129 -21.24 14.19 -29.51
C GLU A 129 -21.47 13.46 -30.84
N GLY A 130 -21.91 14.21 -31.86
CA GLY A 130 -22.16 13.70 -33.21
C GLY A 130 -23.56 13.13 -33.43
N GLU A 131 -23.81 12.73 -34.68
CA GLU A 131 -25.01 12.02 -35.09
C GLU A 131 -24.82 10.51 -34.86
N PHE A 132 -25.42 9.98 -33.78
CA PHE A 132 -25.36 8.55 -33.47
C PHE A 132 -26.13 7.75 -34.56
N PRO A 133 -25.70 6.53 -34.92
CA PRO A 133 -26.36 5.75 -35.95
C PRO A 133 -27.84 5.45 -35.62
N GLU A 134 -28.66 5.33 -36.67
CA GLU A 134 -30.03 4.84 -36.54
C GLU A 134 -30.05 3.32 -36.26
N GLY A 135 -31.01 2.86 -35.45
CA GLY A 135 -31.10 1.46 -35.03
C GLY A 135 -30.31 1.16 -33.74
N ALA A 136 -30.24 -0.13 -33.40
CA ALA A 136 -29.54 -0.60 -32.22
C ALA A 136 -28.07 -0.92 -32.52
N VAL A 137 -27.15 -0.32 -31.76
CA VAL A 137 -25.70 -0.54 -31.87
C VAL A 137 -25.21 -1.30 -30.63
N PHE A 138 -24.50 -2.40 -30.84
CA PHE A 138 -23.94 -3.21 -29.75
C PHE A 138 -22.44 -2.98 -29.62
N CYS A 139 -21.96 -2.87 -28.38
CA CYS A 139 -20.53 -2.81 -28.06
C CYS A 139 -20.23 -3.80 -26.95
N ASP A 140 -19.39 -4.79 -27.27
CA ASP A 140 -19.01 -5.93 -26.43
C ASP A 140 -17.52 -5.90 -26.02
N GLN A 141 -16.87 -4.75 -26.19
CA GLN A 141 -15.45 -4.60 -25.97
C GLN A 141 -15.07 -4.76 -24.48
N PRO A 142 -13.97 -5.48 -24.18
CA PRO A 142 -13.50 -5.65 -22.80
C PRO A 142 -12.98 -4.34 -22.21
N ILE A 143 -13.29 -4.11 -20.93
CA ILE A 143 -12.90 -2.90 -20.19
C ILE A 143 -11.89 -3.24 -19.10
N GLY A 144 -10.73 -2.57 -19.13
CA GLY A 144 -9.64 -2.71 -18.16
C GLY A 144 -9.24 -1.38 -17.51
N ASN A 145 -8.45 -1.47 -16.44
CA ASN A 145 -7.91 -0.29 -15.77
C ASN A 145 -6.85 0.40 -16.65
N LEU A 146 -6.92 1.73 -16.76
CA LEU A 146 -5.84 2.55 -17.30
C LEU A 146 -5.03 3.20 -16.17
N VAL A 147 -5.72 3.92 -15.27
CA VAL A 147 -5.09 4.60 -14.11
C VAL A 147 -5.74 4.08 -12.83
N ILE A 148 -5.12 3.09 -12.21
CA ILE A 148 -5.66 2.37 -11.03
C ILE A 148 -5.95 3.34 -9.88
N SER A 149 -5.04 4.26 -9.58
CA SER A 149 -5.17 5.24 -8.48
C SER A 149 -6.37 6.17 -8.62
N MET A 150 -6.87 6.36 -9.85
CA MET A 150 -7.99 7.27 -10.17
C MET A 150 -9.25 6.52 -10.62
N GLY A 151 -9.20 5.19 -10.70
CA GLY A 151 -10.31 4.36 -11.18
C GLY A 151 -10.65 4.54 -12.67
N ILE A 152 -9.78 5.16 -13.46
CA ILE A 152 -10.03 5.42 -14.89
C ILE A 152 -9.85 4.11 -15.68
N GLN A 153 -10.86 3.79 -16.49
CA GLN A 153 -10.93 2.58 -17.32
C GLN A 153 -10.74 2.92 -18.81
N CYS A 154 -10.38 1.94 -19.63
CA CYS A 154 -10.37 2.04 -21.09
C CYS A 154 -10.66 0.68 -21.74
N VAL A 155 -10.91 0.66 -23.06
CA VAL A 155 -11.00 -0.60 -23.81
C VAL A 155 -9.60 -1.20 -23.91
N ARG A 156 -9.44 -2.45 -23.47
CA ARG A 156 -8.18 -3.20 -23.55
C ARG A 156 -8.43 -4.70 -23.70
N PRO A 157 -7.58 -5.43 -24.45
CA PRO A 157 -7.74 -6.89 -24.64
C PRO A 157 -7.71 -7.71 -23.34
N ASP A 158 -6.93 -7.27 -22.34
CA ASP A 158 -6.82 -7.87 -21.00
C ASP A 158 -7.95 -7.43 -20.05
N GLY A 159 -8.91 -6.67 -20.54
CA GLY A 159 -10.05 -6.15 -19.79
C GLY A 159 -11.10 -7.20 -19.45
N LYS A 160 -12.00 -6.85 -18.52
CA LYS A 160 -13.14 -7.69 -18.17
C LYS A 160 -14.23 -7.57 -19.25
N PRO A 161 -14.92 -8.67 -19.61
CA PRO A 161 -16.03 -8.61 -20.55
C PRO A 161 -17.09 -7.60 -20.10
N ALA A 162 -17.55 -6.79 -21.06
CA ALA A 162 -18.57 -5.78 -20.88
C ALA A 162 -19.50 -5.74 -22.10
N ARG A 163 -20.81 -5.55 -21.90
CA ARG A 163 -21.80 -5.50 -22.99
C ARG A 163 -22.77 -4.35 -22.79
N SER A 164 -22.91 -3.55 -23.84
CA SER A 164 -23.78 -2.38 -23.88
C SER A 164 -24.52 -2.33 -25.22
N LYS A 165 -25.82 -2.02 -25.16
CA LYS A 165 -26.69 -1.80 -26.31
C LYS A 165 -27.13 -0.34 -26.33
N PHE A 166 -26.79 0.38 -27.38
CA PHE A 166 -27.12 1.78 -27.59
C PHE A 166 -28.25 1.91 -28.62
N ARG A 167 -29.19 2.83 -28.39
CA ARG A 167 -30.28 3.16 -29.31
C ARG A 167 -30.48 4.66 -29.33
N ARG A 168 -30.31 5.29 -30.49
CA ARG A 168 -30.59 6.73 -30.67
C ARG A 168 -32.06 7.00 -30.38
N MET A 169 -32.34 7.99 -29.53
CA MET A 169 -33.69 8.50 -29.28
C MET A 169 -34.03 9.62 -30.25
N TRP A 170 -33.16 10.63 -30.32
CA TRP A 170 -33.25 11.74 -31.27
C TRP A 170 -31.87 12.38 -31.47
N THR A 171 -31.73 13.18 -32.52
CA THR A 171 -30.52 13.95 -32.81
C THR A 171 -30.89 15.29 -33.43
N ASN A 172 -30.01 16.28 -33.27
CA ASN A 172 -30.06 17.55 -33.99
C ASN A 172 -28.98 17.63 -35.10
N GLY A 173 -28.37 16.49 -35.47
CA GLY A 173 -27.26 16.38 -36.42
C GLY A 173 -25.87 16.70 -35.84
N LYS A 174 -25.79 17.42 -34.71
CA LYS A 174 -24.51 17.72 -34.03
C LYS A 174 -24.32 16.90 -32.76
N GLU A 175 -25.41 16.54 -32.11
CA GLU A 175 -25.47 15.84 -30.84
C GLU A 175 -26.62 14.85 -30.89
N SER A 176 -26.52 13.77 -30.12
CA SER A 176 -27.57 12.76 -30.04
C SER A 176 -27.90 12.41 -28.60
N VAL A 177 -29.17 12.17 -28.32
CA VAL A 177 -29.62 11.54 -27.08
C VAL A 177 -29.79 10.06 -27.34
N VAL A 178 -29.17 9.24 -26.49
CA VAL A 178 -29.03 7.80 -26.70
C VAL A 178 -29.48 7.08 -25.43
N GLU A 179 -30.37 6.11 -25.61
CA GLU A 179 -30.73 5.14 -24.58
C GLU A 179 -29.69 4.03 -24.59
N VAL A 180 -29.22 3.63 -23.41
CA VAL A 180 -28.19 2.60 -23.25
C VAL A 180 -28.68 1.54 -22.26
N THR A 181 -28.78 0.30 -22.72
CA THR A 181 -28.99 -0.85 -21.84
C THR A 181 -27.65 -1.56 -21.62
N ILE A 182 -27.32 -1.85 -20.36
CA ILE A 182 -26.10 -2.59 -20.02
C ILE A 182 -26.43 -3.91 -19.32
N ASP A 183 -25.81 -4.99 -19.78
CA ASP A 183 -25.93 -6.32 -19.16
C ASP A 183 -24.92 -6.48 -18.01
N THR A 184 -23.77 -5.84 -18.15
CA THR A 184 -22.71 -5.80 -17.15
C THR A 184 -22.68 -4.46 -16.42
N GLY A 185 -22.01 -4.40 -15.26
CA GLY A 185 -21.83 -3.16 -14.49
C GLY A 185 -20.36 -2.82 -14.26
N ARG A 186 -19.56 -2.63 -15.32
CA ARG A 186 -18.16 -2.22 -15.19
C ARG A 186 -18.07 -0.72 -14.88
N THR A 187 -16.99 -0.33 -14.21
CA THR A 187 -16.73 1.08 -13.89
C THR A 187 -16.63 1.88 -15.19
N HIS A 188 -17.30 3.03 -15.28
CA HIS A 188 -17.35 3.89 -16.48
C HIS A 188 -17.81 3.21 -17.79
N GLN A 189 -18.50 2.07 -17.75
CA GLN A 189 -18.79 1.25 -18.93
C GLN A 189 -19.42 2.01 -20.10
N ILE A 190 -20.48 2.79 -19.84
CA ILE A 190 -21.19 3.55 -20.87
C ILE A 190 -20.28 4.61 -21.49
N ARG A 191 -19.46 5.27 -20.65
CA ARG A 191 -18.54 6.34 -21.06
C ARG A 191 -17.47 5.81 -22.00
N VAL A 192 -16.86 4.67 -21.62
CA VAL A 192 -15.82 3.98 -22.40
C VAL A 192 -16.38 3.40 -23.71
N HIS A 193 -17.54 2.74 -23.68
CA HIS A 193 -18.13 2.18 -24.91
C HIS A 193 -18.61 3.27 -25.87
N ALA A 194 -19.21 4.35 -25.38
CA ALA A 194 -19.61 5.47 -26.22
C ALA A 194 -18.39 6.14 -26.88
N GLN A 195 -17.30 6.32 -26.12
CA GLN A 195 -16.02 6.78 -26.65
C GLN A 195 -15.45 5.83 -27.72
N PHE A 196 -15.41 4.53 -27.44
CA PHE A 196 -14.93 3.51 -28.39
C PHE A 196 -15.72 3.54 -29.70
N LEU A 197 -17.04 3.71 -29.64
CA LEU A 197 -17.90 3.84 -30.83
C LEU A 197 -17.67 5.16 -31.60
N GLY A 198 -16.91 6.11 -31.04
CA GLY A 198 -16.61 7.41 -31.63
C GLY A 198 -17.59 8.52 -31.24
N TYR A 199 -18.47 8.27 -30.26
CA TYR A 199 -19.49 9.20 -29.79
C TYR A 199 -19.34 9.43 -28.27
N PRO A 200 -18.24 10.04 -27.80
CA PRO A 200 -18.03 10.28 -26.37
C PRO A 200 -19.14 11.17 -25.79
N LEU A 201 -19.41 11.01 -24.49
CA LEU A 201 -20.42 11.82 -23.81
C LEU A 201 -20.05 13.31 -23.81
N ILE A 202 -21.05 14.16 -24.00
CA ILE A 202 -20.87 15.61 -23.90
C ILE A 202 -20.54 15.98 -22.45
N ASP A 203 -19.71 17.00 -22.24
CA ASP A 203 -19.22 17.44 -20.93
C ASP A 203 -18.46 16.38 -20.10
N ASP A 204 -18.16 15.20 -20.68
CA ASP A 204 -17.30 14.21 -20.05
C ASP A 204 -15.83 14.65 -20.15
N LYS A 205 -15.37 15.36 -19.12
CA LYS A 205 -14.00 15.90 -19.04
C LYS A 205 -12.91 14.85 -19.17
N ILE A 206 -13.19 13.59 -18.81
CA ILE A 206 -12.19 12.52 -18.86
C ILE A 206 -12.17 11.94 -20.28
N TYR A 207 -13.29 11.41 -20.75
CA TYR A 207 -13.33 10.60 -21.98
C TYR A 207 -13.57 11.42 -23.25
N ASN A 208 -14.19 12.61 -23.15
CA ASN A 208 -14.32 13.53 -24.27
C ASN A 208 -13.12 14.50 -24.32
N SER A 209 -11.93 13.95 -24.53
CA SER A 209 -10.69 14.71 -24.59
C SER A 209 -9.76 14.20 -25.69
N ARG A 210 -9.01 15.11 -26.32
CA ARG A 210 -7.95 14.78 -27.29
C ARG A 210 -6.74 14.09 -26.66
N ASN A 211 -6.69 14.01 -25.33
CA ASN A 211 -5.70 13.20 -24.62
C ASN A 211 -5.75 11.72 -25.05
N TRP A 212 -6.94 11.24 -25.44
CA TRP A 212 -7.18 9.88 -25.94
C TRP A 212 -6.86 9.69 -27.43
N GLY A 213 -6.16 10.63 -28.06
CA GLY A 213 -5.84 10.61 -29.50
C GLY A 213 -6.72 11.57 -30.31
N GLU A 214 -6.41 11.71 -31.60
CA GLU A 214 -7.08 12.65 -32.52
C GLU A 214 -8.59 12.36 -32.64
N GLN A 215 -8.95 11.07 -32.69
CA GLN A 215 -10.33 10.58 -32.71
C GLN A 215 -10.89 10.31 -31.30
N LYS A 216 -10.30 10.90 -30.26
CA LYS A 216 -10.75 10.81 -28.87
C LYS A 216 -10.96 9.37 -28.36
N GLY A 217 -10.19 8.39 -28.83
CA GLY A 217 -10.27 6.99 -28.38
C GLY A 217 -11.24 6.09 -29.14
N LYS A 218 -11.78 6.54 -30.30
CA LYS A 218 -12.56 5.70 -31.21
C LYS A 218 -11.78 4.42 -31.57
N ASN A 219 -12.46 3.27 -31.61
CA ASN A 219 -11.89 1.94 -31.87
C ASN A 219 -10.73 1.53 -30.94
N ALA A 220 -10.57 2.19 -29.78
CA ALA A 220 -9.37 2.07 -28.94
C ALA A 220 -8.06 2.49 -29.65
N GLU A 221 -8.17 3.30 -30.71
CA GLU A 221 -7.03 3.89 -31.41
C GLU A 221 -6.52 5.12 -30.65
N TYR A 222 -5.78 4.88 -29.56
CA TYR A 222 -5.27 5.96 -28.71
C TYR A 222 -4.05 6.69 -29.32
N GLY A 223 -3.39 6.06 -30.30
CA GLY A 223 -2.18 6.57 -30.95
C GLY A 223 -0.96 6.67 -30.04
N LYS A 224 -0.99 6.00 -28.88
CA LYS A 224 0.03 5.97 -27.81
C LYS A 224 -0.04 4.65 -27.04
N SER A 225 1.02 4.30 -26.31
CA SER A 225 0.98 3.15 -25.40
C SER A 225 0.00 3.38 -24.23
N TYR A 226 -0.40 2.32 -23.52
CA TYR A 226 -1.26 2.47 -22.36
C TYR A 226 -0.59 3.22 -21.22
N GLU A 227 0.73 3.04 -21.07
CA GLU A 227 1.55 3.67 -20.05
C GLU A 227 1.66 5.18 -20.30
N GLU A 228 1.94 5.58 -21.55
CA GLU A 228 1.96 6.98 -21.96
C GLU A 228 0.59 7.65 -21.77
N LEU A 229 -0.48 6.98 -22.24
CA LEU A 229 -1.84 7.47 -22.08
C LEU A 229 -2.22 7.59 -20.60
N ALA A 230 -1.82 6.61 -19.77
CA ALA A 230 -2.07 6.63 -18.33
C ALA A 230 -1.39 7.83 -17.66
N GLU A 231 -0.15 8.17 -18.03
CA GLU A 231 0.55 9.31 -17.45
C GLU A 231 -0.04 10.65 -17.92
N ILE A 232 -0.36 10.79 -19.21
CA ILE A 232 -1.05 11.98 -19.75
C ILE A 232 -2.37 12.21 -19.03
N ILE A 233 -3.17 11.16 -18.87
CA ILE A 233 -4.45 11.23 -18.17
C ILE A 233 -4.22 11.54 -16.68
N ARG A 234 -3.24 10.93 -16.02
CA ARG A 234 -2.92 11.18 -14.61
C ARG A 234 -2.55 12.63 -14.36
N VAL A 235 -1.67 13.22 -15.18
CA VAL A 235 -1.25 14.62 -15.06
C VAL A 235 -2.43 15.56 -15.32
N ASN A 236 -3.16 15.35 -16.42
CA ASN A 236 -4.26 16.24 -16.79
C ASN A 236 -5.47 16.16 -15.85
N HIS A 237 -5.63 15.07 -15.10
CA HIS A 237 -6.75 14.87 -14.19
C HIS A 237 -6.40 14.94 -12.70
N ARG A 238 -5.23 15.51 -12.32
CA ARG A 238 -4.93 15.83 -10.90
C ARG A 238 -5.93 16.82 -10.33
N SER A 239 -6.33 16.66 -9.06
CA SER A 239 -7.35 17.50 -8.40
C SER A 239 -7.04 18.99 -8.44
N GLU A 240 -5.76 19.35 -8.29
CA GLU A 240 -5.26 20.73 -8.32
C GLU A 240 -5.56 21.42 -9.66
N ASN A 241 -5.49 20.71 -10.78
CA ASN A 241 -5.74 21.28 -12.10
C ASN A 241 -7.19 21.72 -12.30
N TRP A 242 -8.12 21.14 -11.54
CA TRP A 242 -9.56 21.38 -11.72
C TRP A 242 -10.17 22.27 -10.64
N MET A 243 -9.66 22.24 -9.40
CA MET A 243 -10.41 22.78 -8.28
C MET A 243 -9.68 23.83 -7.44
N GLU A 244 -8.35 23.91 -7.47
CA GLU A 244 -7.60 24.67 -6.46
C GLU A 244 -6.44 25.46 -7.09
N TYR A 245 -6.11 26.63 -6.52
CA TYR A 245 -4.86 27.36 -6.78
C TYR A 245 -4.32 27.92 -5.46
N LYS A 246 -3.00 28.09 -5.37
CA LYS A 246 -2.35 28.56 -4.14
C LYS A 246 -2.87 29.95 -3.73
N ASN A 247 -3.20 30.14 -2.46
CA ASN A 247 -3.66 31.39 -1.88
C ASN A 247 -2.46 32.23 -1.40
N PRO A 248 -2.01 33.27 -2.12
CA PRO A 248 -0.81 34.02 -1.74
C PRO A 248 -0.98 34.78 -0.42
N GLU A 249 -2.23 35.20 -0.12
CA GLU A 249 -2.57 35.87 1.14
C GLU A 249 -2.45 34.94 2.36
N TYR A 250 -2.62 33.63 2.17
CA TYR A 250 -2.45 32.64 3.25
C TYR A 250 -0.98 32.52 3.65
N ASP A 251 -0.06 32.51 2.67
CA ASP A 251 1.38 32.44 2.96
C ASP A 251 1.84 33.67 3.76
N GLN A 252 1.42 34.87 3.34
CA GLN A 252 1.70 36.11 4.08
C GLN A 252 1.10 36.09 5.48
N MET A 253 -0.14 35.62 5.63
CA MET A 253 -0.79 35.49 6.94
C MET A 253 -0.05 34.50 7.86
N MET A 254 0.46 33.39 7.32
CA MET A 254 1.22 32.41 8.10
C MET A 254 2.60 32.96 8.50
N GLU A 255 3.25 33.75 7.64
CA GLU A 255 4.47 34.48 7.98
C GLU A 255 4.22 35.51 9.10
N ASP A 256 3.11 36.25 9.02
CA ASP A 256 2.72 37.23 10.05
C ASP A 256 2.37 36.56 11.39
N ILE A 257 1.72 35.40 11.36
CA ILE A 257 1.43 34.58 12.56
C ILE A 257 2.74 34.03 13.14
N ALA A 258 3.65 33.54 12.29
CA ALA A 258 4.94 33.04 12.72
C ALA A 258 5.81 34.15 13.34
N ALA A 259 5.72 35.38 12.83
CA ALA A 259 6.41 36.54 13.38
C ALA A 259 5.85 37.02 14.73
N LYS A 260 4.65 36.58 15.14
CA LYS A 260 3.93 36.99 16.36
C LYS A 260 3.65 35.83 17.33
N LEU A 261 4.44 34.76 17.24
CA LEU A 261 4.23 33.48 17.95
C LEU A 261 4.18 33.59 19.49
N ASP A 262 4.67 34.69 20.09
CA ASP A 262 4.68 34.90 21.54
C ASP A 262 3.30 35.27 22.14
N GLU A 263 2.29 35.54 21.29
CA GLU A 263 0.92 35.87 21.71
C GLU A 263 -0.11 34.95 21.03
N ILE A 264 -0.17 33.67 21.43
CA ILE A 264 -1.31 32.82 21.03
C ILE A 264 -2.54 33.27 21.83
N THR A 265 -3.32 34.19 21.29
CA THR A 265 -4.64 34.53 21.84
C THR A 265 -5.63 33.38 21.60
N PRO A 266 -6.25 32.81 22.66
CA PRO A 266 -7.36 31.86 22.52
C PRO A 266 -8.49 32.47 21.69
N ASP A 267 -9.22 31.65 20.92
CA ASP A 267 -10.44 32.12 20.27
C ASP A 267 -11.50 32.37 21.36
N ASP A 268 -12.43 33.29 21.12
CA ASP A 268 -13.56 33.52 22.03
C ASP A 268 -14.36 32.20 22.19
N PRO A 269 -14.44 31.64 23.42
CA PRO A 269 -15.13 30.38 23.68
C PRO A 269 -16.64 30.45 23.40
N ASN A 270 -17.22 31.65 23.28
CA ASN A 270 -18.65 31.85 23.05
C ASN A 270 -19.02 32.03 21.58
N ILE A 271 -18.06 32.04 20.65
CA ILE A 271 -18.39 32.13 19.22
C ILE A 271 -19.11 30.85 18.77
N ARG A 272 -20.37 31.02 18.37
CA ARG A 272 -21.19 29.94 17.78
C ARG A 272 -20.63 29.52 16.42
N PRO A 273 -20.84 28.27 15.98
CA PRO A 273 -20.38 27.78 14.67
C PRO A 273 -20.78 28.70 13.51
N GLU A 274 -22.01 29.23 13.53
CA GLU A 274 -22.54 30.14 12.50
C GLU A 274 -21.87 31.53 12.46
N ASP A 275 -21.28 31.97 13.58
CA ASP A 275 -20.66 33.29 13.71
C ASP A 275 -19.14 33.26 13.35
N ARG A 276 -18.60 32.07 13.02
CA ARG A 276 -17.18 31.91 12.65
C ARG A 276 -16.91 32.33 11.19
N PRO A 277 -15.74 32.92 10.91
CA PRO A 277 -15.34 33.26 9.55
C PRO A 277 -15.24 32.01 8.67
N SER A 278 -15.48 32.19 7.36
CA SER A 278 -15.42 31.12 6.34
C SER A 278 -14.01 30.56 6.11
N THR A 279 -12.97 31.24 6.62
CA THR A 279 -11.56 30.86 6.54
C THR A 279 -10.98 30.65 7.93
N ASP A 280 -10.14 29.63 8.10
CA ASP A 280 -9.51 29.28 9.37
C ASP A 280 -7.98 29.42 9.28
N LYS A 281 -7.41 30.24 10.18
CA LYS A 281 -5.97 30.59 10.23
C LYS A 281 -5.06 29.38 10.42
N ILE A 282 -5.54 28.31 11.06
CA ILE A 282 -4.74 27.09 11.32
C ILE A 282 -5.08 25.94 10.36
N CYS A 283 -6.02 26.15 9.43
CA CYS A 283 -6.41 25.11 8.49
C CYS A 283 -5.49 25.10 7.28
N LEU A 284 -4.69 24.03 7.17
CA LEU A 284 -3.79 23.82 6.03
C LEU A 284 -4.52 23.77 4.68
N ASN A 285 -5.82 23.50 4.64
CA ASN A 285 -6.60 23.49 3.40
C ASN A 285 -7.15 24.88 3.01
N CYS A 286 -7.02 25.90 3.88
CA CYS A 286 -7.27 27.31 3.53
C CYS A 286 -6.12 27.92 2.71
N ASN A 287 -5.02 27.19 2.51
CA ASN A 287 -3.87 27.60 1.70
C ASN A 287 -4.16 27.59 0.19
N VAL A 288 -5.32 27.10 -0.22
CA VAL A 288 -5.78 27.06 -1.61
C VAL A 288 -7.11 27.78 -1.76
N ARG A 289 -7.25 28.57 -2.81
CA ARG A 289 -8.53 29.13 -3.25
C ARG A 289 -9.17 28.18 -4.26
N LYS A 290 -10.47 27.95 -4.11
CA LYS A 290 -11.22 27.12 -5.05
C LYS A 290 -11.49 27.88 -6.35
N LYS A 291 -11.29 27.23 -7.50
CA LYS A 291 -11.72 27.77 -8.80
C LYS A 291 -13.24 27.92 -8.81
N VAL A 292 -13.76 28.96 -9.48
CA VAL A 292 -15.21 29.14 -9.64
C VAL A 292 -15.73 28.01 -10.54
N PRO A 293 -16.53 27.07 -10.01
CA PRO A 293 -16.96 25.93 -10.77
C PRO A 293 -17.98 26.35 -11.84
N GLN A 294 -17.84 25.80 -13.04
CA GLN A 294 -18.79 25.96 -14.13
C GLN A 294 -19.88 24.89 -14.05
N MET A 295 -21.03 25.10 -14.72
CA MET A 295 -22.13 24.11 -14.71
C MET A 295 -21.70 22.73 -15.24
N ALA A 296 -20.80 22.69 -16.22
CA ALA A 296 -20.22 21.44 -16.75
C ALA A 296 -19.37 20.68 -15.71
N ASP A 297 -18.98 21.32 -14.60
CA ASP A 297 -18.21 20.68 -13.53
C ASP A 297 -19.10 19.85 -12.60
N PHE A 298 -20.40 20.13 -12.62
CA PHE A 298 -21.39 19.57 -11.71
C PHE A 298 -22.21 18.46 -12.34
N ARG A 299 -22.42 18.49 -13.65
CA ARG A 299 -23.27 17.54 -14.36
C ARG A 299 -22.54 16.93 -15.55
N MET A 300 -22.76 15.64 -15.74
CA MET A 300 -22.51 14.94 -16.98
C MET A 300 -23.88 14.48 -17.47
N PRO A 301 -24.23 14.66 -18.76
CA PRO A 301 -25.50 14.21 -19.33
C PRO A 301 -25.49 12.67 -19.46
N LEU A 302 -25.54 12.02 -18.31
CA LEU A 302 -25.69 10.60 -18.09
C LEU A 302 -26.68 10.43 -16.92
N HIS A 303 -27.77 9.74 -17.20
CA HIS A 303 -28.87 9.55 -16.26
C HIS A 303 -29.24 8.07 -16.18
N CYS A 304 -29.26 7.52 -14.97
CA CYS A 304 -29.76 6.19 -14.69
C CYS A 304 -31.29 6.21 -14.68
N LEU A 305 -31.90 5.90 -15.84
CA LEU A 305 -33.33 6.06 -16.08
C LEU A 305 -34.16 4.96 -15.42
N ARG A 306 -33.72 3.70 -15.52
CA ARG A 306 -34.52 2.56 -15.04
C ARG A 306 -33.66 1.39 -14.60
N TYR A 307 -34.00 0.83 -13.44
CA TYR A 307 -33.55 -0.49 -13.02
C TYR A 307 -34.76 -1.39 -12.84
N GLU A 308 -34.66 -2.59 -13.41
CA GLU A 308 -35.72 -3.58 -13.30
C GLU A 308 -35.14 -4.98 -13.14
N THR A 309 -35.89 -5.79 -12.41
CA THR A 309 -35.74 -7.23 -12.32
C THR A 309 -37.10 -7.84 -12.62
N ASP A 310 -37.21 -9.16 -12.57
CA ASP A 310 -38.51 -9.83 -12.70
C ASP A 310 -39.45 -9.51 -11.51
N LYS A 311 -38.93 -9.02 -10.38
CA LYS A 311 -39.71 -8.74 -9.15
C LYS A 311 -40.16 -7.29 -9.02
N TRP A 312 -39.38 -6.35 -9.54
CA TRP A 312 -39.61 -4.92 -9.32
C TRP A 312 -39.01 -4.10 -10.46
N SER A 313 -39.57 -2.91 -10.68
CA SER A 313 -39.08 -1.94 -11.64
C SER A 313 -39.18 -0.54 -11.06
N PHE A 314 -38.08 0.19 -11.06
CA PHE A 314 -38.01 1.59 -10.65
C PHE A 314 -37.56 2.43 -11.83
N GLN A 315 -38.26 3.53 -12.09
CA GLN A 315 -37.99 4.44 -13.21
C GLN A 315 -38.09 5.90 -12.76
N THR A 316 -37.22 6.76 -13.29
CA THR A 316 -37.30 8.23 -13.16
C THR A 316 -38.00 8.86 -14.36
N GLU A 317 -38.40 10.12 -14.21
CA GLU A 317 -38.71 10.96 -15.37
C GLU A 317 -37.48 11.18 -16.25
N LEU A 318 -37.70 11.39 -17.54
CA LEU A 318 -36.62 11.81 -18.43
C LEU A 318 -36.11 13.19 -18.00
N PRO A 319 -34.78 13.37 -17.84
CA PRO A 319 -34.22 14.66 -17.49
C PRO A 319 -34.45 15.67 -18.64
N ASP A 320 -34.57 16.95 -18.32
CA ASP A 320 -34.95 18.00 -19.28
C ASP A 320 -34.07 18.02 -20.54
N TRP A 321 -32.77 17.79 -20.38
CA TRP A 321 -31.81 17.76 -21.49
C TRP A 321 -31.99 16.57 -22.44
N ALA A 322 -32.71 15.52 -22.02
CA ALA A 322 -33.01 14.34 -22.84
C ALA A 322 -34.35 14.46 -23.58
N ARG A 323 -35.19 15.44 -23.26
CA ARG A 323 -36.49 15.65 -23.89
C ARG A 323 -36.30 16.32 -25.26
N GLU A 324 -37.07 15.90 -26.25
CA GLU A 324 -37.07 16.53 -27.58
C GLU A 324 -37.66 17.94 -27.48
N SER A 325 -36.99 18.92 -28.09
CA SER A 325 -37.42 20.33 -28.08
C SER A 325 -38.68 20.50 -28.95
N GLY A 326 -39.85 20.16 -28.38
CA GLY A 326 -41.15 20.22 -29.07
C GLY A 326 -42.23 19.25 -28.56
N GLY A 327 -41.91 18.32 -27.65
CA GLY A 327 -42.90 17.41 -27.06
C GLY A 327 -43.79 18.09 -26.02
N GLN A 328 -45.12 18.03 -26.21
CA GLN A 328 -46.12 18.61 -25.30
C GLN A 328 -45.92 18.14 -23.84
N VAL A 329 -45.96 19.09 -22.91
CA VAL A 329 -45.97 18.86 -21.46
C VAL A 329 -47.32 18.25 -21.08
N PRO A 330 -47.39 17.05 -20.46
CA PRO A 330 -48.61 16.65 -19.76
C PRO A 330 -48.75 17.52 -18.50
N GLU A 331 -49.93 18.13 -18.35
CA GLU A 331 -50.28 19.02 -17.25
C GLU A 331 -50.03 18.40 -15.86
N SER A 332 -49.59 19.28 -14.97
CA SER A 332 -49.36 19.16 -13.51
C SER A 332 -50.11 18.06 -12.74
N VAL A 333 -49.43 17.47 -11.75
CA VAL A 333 -50.08 16.95 -10.54
C VAL A 333 -49.39 17.54 -9.28
N PRO A 334 -50.14 17.92 -8.23
CA PRO A 334 -49.72 18.88 -7.20
C PRO A 334 -48.89 18.27 -6.05
N ASN A 335 -48.33 19.15 -5.24
CA ASN A 335 -47.61 18.91 -3.99
C ASN A 335 -48.28 17.93 -2.99
N GLN A 336 -47.43 17.07 -2.38
CA GLN A 336 -47.52 16.36 -1.08
C GLN A 336 -48.49 15.15 -0.94
N PRO A 337 -48.40 14.29 0.11
CA PRO A 337 -47.26 13.71 0.87
C PRO A 337 -47.38 12.16 1.15
N ILE A 338 -46.25 11.51 1.49
CA ILE A 338 -46.00 10.40 2.48
C ILE A 338 -46.89 9.10 2.55
N LEU A 339 -46.19 7.94 2.59
CA LEU A 339 -46.43 6.59 3.21
C LEU A 339 -47.30 5.47 2.58
N GLU A 340 -46.79 4.24 2.81
CA GLU A 340 -47.45 2.91 2.98
C GLU A 340 -47.89 2.14 1.71
N THR A 341 -47.81 0.81 1.57
CA THR A 341 -47.08 -0.35 2.13
C THR A 341 -47.49 -1.56 1.24
N ASP A 342 -46.80 -2.70 1.41
CA ASP A 342 -47.33 -4.07 1.33
C ASP A 342 -47.33 -4.91 0.03
N HIS A 343 -46.65 -6.06 0.18
CA HIS A 343 -47.02 -7.45 -0.14
C HIS A 343 -47.48 -7.82 -1.57
N ALA A 344 -47.22 -9.00 -2.13
CA ALA A 344 -46.47 -10.20 -1.82
C ALA A 344 -46.58 -11.13 -3.06
N ASP A 345 -45.81 -12.22 -3.03
CA ASP A 345 -46.18 -13.56 -3.53
C ASP A 345 -45.79 -14.08 -4.94
N GLN A 346 -44.99 -15.17 -4.85
CA GLN A 346 -45.09 -16.47 -5.54
C GLN A 346 -44.51 -16.57 -6.98
N VAL A 347 -43.31 -17.17 -7.21
CA VAL A 347 -42.94 -18.64 -7.21
C VAL A 347 -43.57 -19.37 -8.41
N PRO A 348 -43.01 -20.42 -9.09
CA PRO A 348 -41.68 -21.09 -9.06
C PRO A 348 -41.05 -21.48 -10.44
N GLU A 349 -39.77 -21.89 -10.36
CA GLU A 349 -39.10 -23.08 -10.95
C GLU A 349 -39.25 -23.55 -12.41
N SER A 350 -38.11 -23.77 -13.06
CA SER A 350 -37.61 -25.11 -13.49
C SER A 350 -36.29 -24.91 -14.30
N SER A 351 -35.12 -25.26 -13.75
CA SER A 351 -34.41 -26.55 -13.84
C SER A 351 -33.71 -26.82 -15.18
N LEU A 352 -32.38 -26.95 -15.13
CA LEU A 352 -31.48 -27.85 -15.89
C LEU A 352 -30.03 -27.37 -15.63
N GLN A 353 -29.38 -27.82 -14.56
CA GLN A 353 -28.43 -28.95 -14.49
C GLN A 353 -27.24 -28.91 -15.47
N ASN A 354 -26.07 -28.64 -14.86
CA ASN A 354 -24.74 -29.25 -15.02
C ASN A 354 -24.11 -29.34 -16.41
N SER A 355 -22.91 -28.77 -16.56
CA SER A 355 -21.67 -29.50 -16.25
C SER A 355 -20.40 -28.64 -16.39
N GLU A 356 -19.38 -28.98 -15.60
CA GLU A 356 -17.94 -28.72 -15.80
C GLU A 356 -17.37 -27.36 -15.38
N LEU A 357 -17.26 -27.24 -14.06
CA LEU A 357 -16.02 -26.84 -13.39
C LEU A 357 -14.92 -27.86 -13.72
N GLU A 358 -13.80 -27.41 -14.29
CA GLU A 358 -12.43 -27.81 -13.93
C GLU A 358 -11.44 -27.16 -14.90
N LYS A 359 -10.78 -26.10 -14.43
CA LYS A 359 -9.37 -25.73 -14.71
C LYS A 359 -9.07 -24.39 -14.02
N PHE A 360 -8.68 -24.53 -12.76
CA PHE A 360 -8.12 -23.47 -11.92
C PHE A 360 -6.59 -23.53 -11.98
N GLN A 361 -5.98 -22.39 -11.64
CA GLN A 361 -4.62 -22.23 -11.10
C GLN A 361 -3.46 -22.11 -12.10
N ASN A 362 -2.99 -20.87 -12.29
CA ASN A 362 -1.65 -20.42 -11.85
C ASN A 362 -1.38 -18.99 -12.34
N SER A 363 -1.16 -18.03 -11.43
CA SER A 363 -0.35 -16.80 -11.65
C SER A 363 -0.51 -15.84 -10.46
N SER A 364 0.37 -16.01 -9.47
CA SER A 364 0.59 -15.00 -8.44
C SER A 364 2.07 -15.06 -8.09
N ASN A 365 2.88 -14.26 -8.77
CA ASN A 365 4.22 -13.83 -8.37
C ASN A 365 4.75 -12.77 -9.37
N GLN A 366 4.21 -11.55 -9.31
CA GLN A 366 4.78 -10.35 -9.92
C GLN A 366 4.31 -9.17 -9.07
N ASN A 367 5.10 -8.68 -8.12
CA ASN A 367 4.93 -7.36 -7.46
C ASN A 367 5.95 -7.16 -6.31
N VAL A 368 7.25 -7.13 -6.59
CA VAL A 368 8.24 -6.80 -5.54
C VAL A 368 9.17 -5.63 -5.90
N GLN A 369 9.53 -5.38 -7.17
CA GLN A 369 10.42 -4.26 -7.52
C GLN A 369 9.79 -2.84 -7.57
N LEU A 370 8.46 -2.70 -7.55
CA LEU A 370 7.79 -1.39 -7.56
C LEU A 370 7.99 -0.58 -6.25
N LYS A 371 8.72 -1.10 -5.26
CA LYS A 371 8.82 -0.48 -3.92
C LYS A 371 10.03 0.40 -3.67
N ILE A 372 11.11 0.28 -4.45
CA ILE A 372 12.36 1.02 -4.20
C ILE A 372 12.29 2.41 -4.87
N GLY A 373 11.87 2.48 -6.14
CA GLY A 373 11.70 3.75 -6.87
C GLY A 373 10.56 4.64 -6.35
N PHE A 374 9.46 4.07 -5.87
CA PHE A 374 8.32 4.85 -5.37
C PHE A 374 8.54 5.50 -3.99
N LYS A 375 9.50 5.02 -3.20
CA LYS A 375 9.79 5.60 -1.87
C LYS A 375 10.66 6.86 -1.95
N PHE A 376 11.54 6.97 -2.94
CA PHE A 376 12.38 8.15 -3.15
C PHE A 376 11.62 9.35 -3.75
N GLN A 377 10.58 9.09 -4.57
CA GLN A 377 9.80 10.16 -5.20
C GLN A 377 9.03 11.04 -4.19
N LYS A 378 8.72 10.53 -2.99
CA LYS A 378 8.09 11.30 -1.90
C LYS A 378 9.03 12.27 -1.17
N ILE A 379 10.34 12.19 -1.39
CA ILE A 379 11.33 13.12 -0.82
C ILE A 379 11.41 14.41 -1.67
N MET A 380 10.95 14.37 -2.93
CA MET A 380 11.20 15.39 -3.96
C MET A 380 10.33 16.65 -3.91
N GLU A 381 9.50 16.83 -2.88
CA GLU A 381 8.78 18.10 -2.65
C GLU A 381 9.47 19.01 -1.62
N ALA A 382 10.58 18.56 -1.01
CA ALA A 382 11.41 19.39 -0.14
C ALA A 382 12.50 20.12 -0.94
N LYS A 383 12.46 21.46 -0.96
CA LYS A 383 13.59 22.26 -1.47
C LYS A 383 14.79 22.09 -0.53
N PHE A 384 15.84 21.41 -0.97
CA PHE A 384 17.12 21.35 -0.25
C PHE A 384 17.78 22.72 -0.28
N SER A 385 18.30 23.18 0.87
CA SER A 385 19.10 24.40 0.91
C SER A 385 20.49 24.13 0.29
N LYS A 386 21.17 25.17 -0.19
CA LYS A 386 22.57 25.05 -0.67
C LYS A 386 23.51 24.47 0.41
N ASP A 387 23.23 24.74 1.69
CA ASP A 387 23.99 24.17 2.81
C ASP A 387 23.75 22.67 2.99
N ASP A 388 22.54 22.18 2.73
CA ASP A 388 22.23 20.75 2.80
C ASP A 388 22.90 19.96 1.67
N ILE A 389 22.89 20.50 0.46
CA ILE A 389 23.64 19.95 -0.69
C ILE A 389 25.13 19.90 -0.35
N GLY A 390 25.66 20.98 0.22
CA GLY A 390 27.06 21.04 0.69
C GLY A 390 27.41 20.00 1.76
N LYS A 391 26.47 19.56 2.60
CA LYS A 391 26.73 18.49 3.59
C LYS A 391 26.87 17.13 2.91
N PHE A 392 26.05 16.82 1.92
CA PHE A 392 26.15 15.56 1.18
C PHE A 392 27.43 15.54 0.34
N GLY A 393 27.76 16.66 -0.32
CA GLY A 393 29.02 16.81 -1.06
C GLY A 393 30.25 16.61 -0.18
N ARG A 394 30.27 17.18 1.04
CA ARG A 394 31.37 16.94 1.99
C ARG A 394 31.50 15.48 2.41
N VAL A 395 30.39 14.75 2.57
CA VAL A 395 30.45 13.31 2.87
C VAL A 395 30.97 12.52 1.67
N LEU A 396 30.55 12.88 0.46
CA LEU A 396 31.02 12.24 -0.78
C LEU A 396 32.53 12.40 -0.97
N CYS A 397 33.07 13.60 -0.76
CA CYS A 397 34.50 13.89 -0.98
C CYS A 397 35.42 13.49 0.19
N ASP A 398 34.89 13.08 1.35
CA ASP A 398 35.69 12.78 2.54
C ASP A 398 35.99 11.28 2.66
N THR A 399 37.23 10.90 2.35
CA THR A 399 37.73 9.52 2.36
C THR A 399 37.72 8.86 3.75
N ARG A 400 37.49 9.61 4.83
CA ARG A 400 37.33 9.06 6.18
C ARG A 400 35.98 8.36 6.37
N TYR A 401 35.00 8.64 5.51
CA TYR A 401 33.72 7.93 5.51
C TYR A 401 33.83 6.61 4.74
N PRO A 402 33.15 5.53 5.21
CA PRO A 402 33.13 4.26 4.51
C PRO A 402 32.46 4.40 3.14
N LEU A 403 32.90 3.60 2.16
CA LEU A 403 32.50 3.69 0.76
C LEU A 403 30.97 3.70 0.59
N LYS A 404 30.26 2.83 1.29
CA LYS A 404 28.79 2.79 1.32
C LYS A 404 28.11 4.10 1.74
N ALA A 405 28.68 4.85 2.68
CA ALA A 405 28.12 6.13 3.10
C ALA A 405 28.31 7.21 2.02
N ARG A 406 29.42 7.12 1.27
CA ARG A 406 29.74 8.00 0.15
C ARG A 406 28.83 7.71 -1.05
N PHE A 407 28.55 6.44 -1.36
CA PHE A 407 27.57 6.02 -2.37
C PHE A 407 26.15 6.52 -2.05
N ARG A 408 25.73 6.45 -0.78
CA ARG A 408 24.44 7.03 -0.34
C ARG A 408 24.39 8.54 -0.56
N ALA A 409 25.48 9.26 -0.27
CA ALA A 409 25.56 10.70 -0.53
C ALA A 409 25.52 11.02 -2.03
N LEU A 410 26.21 10.23 -2.86
CA LEU A 410 26.20 10.33 -4.31
C LEU A 410 24.78 10.18 -4.89
N PHE A 411 24.05 9.12 -4.53
CA PHE A 411 22.69 8.91 -5.04
C PHE A 411 21.71 10.00 -4.59
N ILE A 412 21.92 10.61 -3.42
CA ILE A 412 21.15 11.79 -2.98
C ILE A 412 21.44 12.99 -3.87
N LEU A 413 22.71 13.30 -4.14
CA LEU A 413 23.11 14.42 -5.01
C LEU A 413 22.60 14.23 -6.45
N ARG A 414 22.70 13.01 -6.99
CA ARG A 414 22.13 12.63 -8.29
C ARG A 414 20.63 12.96 -8.36
N ASN A 415 19.88 12.56 -7.34
CA ASN A 415 18.44 12.79 -7.28
C ASN A 415 18.08 14.28 -7.13
N ILE A 416 18.97 15.12 -6.59
CA ILE A 416 18.76 16.58 -6.50
C ILE A 416 18.96 17.25 -7.86
N GLY A 417 19.99 16.85 -8.62
CA GLY A 417 20.11 17.20 -10.04
C GLY A 417 20.60 18.62 -10.38
N ASP A 418 20.83 19.49 -9.40
CA ASP A 418 21.22 20.89 -9.63
C ASP A 418 22.73 21.07 -9.91
N ASP A 419 23.12 22.24 -10.42
CA ASP A 419 24.51 22.53 -10.79
C ASP A 419 25.47 22.42 -9.59
N LEU A 420 25.00 22.76 -8.38
CA LEU A 420 25.81 22.60 -7.17
C LEU A 420 26.05 21.12 -6.84
N SER A 421 25.08 20.25 -7.09
CA SER A 421 25.24 18.80 -6.95
C SER A 421 26.24 18.26 -7.98
N VAL A 422 26.19 18.77 -9.23
CA VAL A 422 27.19 18.45 -10.26
C VAL A 422 28.59 18.85 -9.81
N ASP A 423 28.77 20.06 -9.26
CA ASP A 423 30.07 20.52 -8.75
C ASP A 423 30.63 19.59 -7.66
N TRP A 424 29.78 19.18 -6.70
CA TRP A 424 30.20 18.27 -5.62
C TRP A 424 30.56 16.87 -6.11
N ILE A 425 29.80 16.32 -7.06
CA ILE A 425 30.11 15.03 -7.68
C ILE A 425 31.43 15.14 -8.47
N SER A 426 31.62 16.25 -9.20
CA SER A 426 32.83 16.53 -9.97
C SER A 426 34.09 16.59 -9.10
N ASN A 427 33.99 17.15 -7.88
CA ASN A 427 35.11 17.25 -6.94
C ASN A 427 35.56 15.89 -6.35
N ALA A 428 34.82 14.79 -6.60
CA ALA A 428 35.15 13.48 -6.06
C ALA A 428 35.91 12.58 -7.05
N PHE A 429 36.20 13.02 -8.28
CA PHE A 429 36.93 12.22 -9.28
C PHE A 429 38.41 11.99 -8.97
N ASP A 430 38.98 12.67 -7.98
CA ASP A 430 40.35 12.43 -7.50
C ASP A 430 40.45 11.22 -6.53
N ASP A 431 39.37 10.46 -6.36
CA ASP A 431 39.35 9.30 -5.45
C ASP A 431 40.16 8.10 -5.96
N GLU A 432 40.69 7.30 -5.04
CA GLU A 432 41.44 6.08 -5.37
C GLU A 432 40.55 4.89 -5.77
N SER A 433 39.25 4.92 -5.48
CA SER A 433 38.31 3.86 -5.87
C SER A 433 37.82 4.07 -7.30
N ALA A 434 38.24 3.17 -8.20
CA ALA A 434 37.74 3.12 -9.57
C ALA A 434 36.21 2.88 -9.61
N LEU A 435 35.67 2.09 -8.67
CA LEU A 435 34.23 1.85 -8.55
C LEU A 435 33.47 3.13 -8.22
N LEU A 436 33.94 3.91 -7.25
CA LEU A 436 33.30 5.18 -6.92
C LEU A 436 33.35 6.13 -8.12
N LYS A 437 34.52 6.28 -8.76
CA LYS A 437 34.69 7.17 -9.92
C LYS A 437 33.79 6.78 -11.10
N HIS A 438 33.64 5.49 -11.36
CA HIS A 438 32.65 4.97 -12.31
C HIS A 438 31.25 5.45 -11.95
N GLU A 439 30.80 5.21 -10.71
CA GLU A 439 29.46 5.64 -10.27
C GLU A 439 29.24 7.16 -10.29
N LEU A 440 30.29 7.97 -10.06
CA LEU A 440 30.22 9.43 -10.22
C LEU A 440 29.85 9.80 -11.66
N ALA A 441 30.55 9.21 -12.65
CA ALA A 441 30.30 9.45 -14.06
C ALA A 441 28.89 8.97 -14.46
N TYR A 442 28.49 7.77 -14.04
CA TYR A 442 27.16 7.23 -14.26
C TYR A 442 26.08 8.18 -13.73
N CYS A 443 26.20 8.62 -12.47
CA CYS A 443 25.24 9.54 -11.85
C CYS A 443 25.14 10.88 -12.61
N LEU A 444 26.26 11.45 -13.06
CA LEU A 444 26.26 12.67 -13.88
C LEU A 444 25.54 12.47 -15.22
N GLY A 445 25.73 11.31 -15.86
CA GLY A 445 25.02 10.94 -17.08
C GLY A 445 23.51 10.85 -16.87
N GLN A 446 23.08 10.14 -15.82
CA GLN A 446 21.66 9.96 -15.50
C GLN A 446 20.98 11.29 -15.12
N MET A 447 21.71 12.26 -14.55
CA MET A 447 21.18 13.60 -14.25
C MET A 447 20.82 14.39 -15.52
N LYS A 448 21.41 14.06 -16.68
CA LYS A 448 21.30 14.80 -17.95
C LYS A 448 21.58 16.32 -17.82
N ASN A 449 22.32 16.73 -16.78
CA ASN A 449 22.64 18.13 -16.57
C ASN A 449 23.88 18.51 -17.40
N LYS A 450 23.71 19.51 -18.28
CA LYS A 450 24.77 19.96 -19.20
C LYS A 450 25.99 20.56 -18.50
N SER A 451 25.85 21.03 -17.26
CA SER A 451 27.00 21.52 -16.48
C SER A 451 28.04 20.43 -16.20
N ALA A 452 27.68 19.15 -16.33
CA ALA A 452 28.59 18.02 -16.15
C ALA A 452 29.50 17.74 -17.37
N ILE A 453 29.19 18.27 -18.55
CA ILE A 453 29.94 17.98 -19.79
C ILE A 453 31.44 18.26 -19.65
N PRO A 454 31.90 19.43 -19.15
CA PRO A 454 33.33 19.75 -19.10
C PRO A 454 34.17 18.78 -18.24
N ILE A 455 33.62 18.32 -17.10
CA ILE A 455 34.33 17.35 -16.26
C ILE A 455 34.37 15.97 -16.92
N LEU A 456 33.26 15.52 -17.54
CA LEU A 456 33.21 14.23 -18.23
C LEU A 456 34.17 14.19 -19.42
N GLU A 457 34.31 15.28 -20.17
CA GLU A 457 35.33 15.41 -21.22
C GLU A 457 36.75 15.31 -20.65
N THR A 458 37.00 15.93 -19.49
CA THR A 458 38.30 15.87 -18.82
C THR A 458 38.65 14.44 -18.42
N ILE A 459 37.70 13.71 -17.84
CA ILE A 459 37.88 12.31 -17.41
C ILE A 459 38.08 11.38 -18.60
N LEU A 460 37.30 11.54 -19.68
CA LEU A 460 37.48 10.74 -20.90
C LEU A 460 38.88 10.94 -21.53
N ARG A 461 39.40 12.18 -21.47
CA ARG A 461 40.74 12.53 -22.00
C ARG A 461 41.89 11.99 -21.16
N ASP A 462 41.69 11.81 -19.86
CA ASP A 462 42.76 11.46 -18.94
C ASP A 462 43.17 9.99 -19.09
N LYS A 463 44.34 9.76 -19.71
CA LYS A 463 44.91 8.42 -19.91
C LYS A 463 45.40 7.75 -18.62
N ASN A 464 45.46 8.49 -17.51
CA ASN A 464 45.82 7.94 -16.20
C ASN A 464 44.59 7.41 -15.44
N GLN A 465 43.37 7.75 -15.88
CA GLN A 465 42.15 7.16 -15.35
C GLN A 465 41.98 5.73 -15.86
N GLU A 466 41.34 4.90 -15.04
CA GLU A 466 41.07 3.50 -15.36
C GLU A 466 40.12 3.41 -16.57
N PRO A 467 40.27 2.40 -17.45
CA PRO A 467 39.38 2.21 -18.60
C PRO A 467 37.89 2.17 -18.20
N MET A 468 37.58 1.57 -17.04
CA MET A 468 36.26 1.53 -16.41
C MET A 468 35.68 2.95 -16.15
N VAL A 469 36.49 3.88 -15.68
CA VAL A 469 36.01 5.24 -15.41
C VAL A 469 35.84 6.03 -16.72
N ARG A 470 36.74 5.79 -17.67
CA ARG A 470 36.75 6.48 -18.97
C ARG A 470 35.58 6.08 -19.87
N HIS A 471 35.20 4.80 -19.91
CA HIS A 471 34.01 4.41 -20.69
C HIS A 471 32.76 5.02 -20.08
N GLU A 472 32.61 4.97 -18.76
CA GLU A 472 31.42 5.51 -18.09
C GLU A 472 31.29 7.03 -18.30
N ALA A 473 32.41 7.76 -18.37
CA ALA A 473 32.39 9.17 -18.78
C ALA A 473 31.92 9.37 -20.23
N GLY A 474 32.33 8.49 -21.15
CA GLY A 474 31.85 8.48 -22.54
C GLY A 474 30.35 8.14 -22.65
N GLU A 475 29.89 7.18 -21.85
CA GLU A 475 28.48 6.80 -21.77
C GLU A 475 27.63 7.93 -21.20
N ALA A 476 28.09 8.58 -20.13
CA ALA A 476 27.44 9.73 -19.52
C ALA A 476 27.29 10.92 -20.49
N LEU A 477 28.31 11.20 -21.30
CA LEU A 477 28.22 12.19 -22.38
C LEU A 477 27.16 11.80 -23.42
N GLY A 478 27.11 10.51 -23.77
CA GLY A 478 26.06 9.93 -24.61
C GLY A 478 24.66 10.09 -24.01
N ALA A 479 24.50 9.84 -22.70
CA ALA A 479 23.25 9.90 -21.96
C ALA A 479 22.71 11.34 -21.84
N ILE A 480 23.58 12.32 -21.60
CA ILE A 480 23.24 13.76 -21.64
C ILE A 480 22.73 14.15 -23.03
N GLY A 481 23.29 13.56 -24.09
CA GLY A 481 22.78 13.68 -25.45
C GLY A 481 23.02 15.05 -26.10
N ASP A 482 23.95 15.86 -25.58
CA ASP A 482 24.22 17.19 -26.12
C ASP A 482 25.15 17.12 -27.36
N PRO A 483 24.81 17.81 -28.47
CA PRO A 483 25.64 17.84 -29.67
C PRO A 483 27.08 18.34 -29.44
N SER A 484 27.36 19.11 -28.39
CA SER A 484 28.73 19.59 -28.09
C SER A 484 29.70 18.44 -27.84
N SER A 485 29.21 17.31 -27.31
CA SER A 485 30.03 16.14 -26.97
C SER A 485 30.43 15.29 -28.19
N ARG A 486 29.97 15.61 -29.40
CA ARG A 486 30.25 14.80 -30.60
C ARG A 486 31.73 14.79 -30.98
N GLU A 487 32.41 15.93 -30.89
CA GLU A 487 33.81 16.04 -31.31
C GLU A 487 34.73 15.20 -30.41
N ILE A 488 34.53 15.27 -29.09
CA ILE A 488 35.28 14.45 -28.14
C ILE A 488 35.00 12.95 -28.31
N LEU A 489 33.73 12.53 -28.43
CA LEU A 489 33.41 11.11 -28.58
C LEU A 489 33.97 10.56 -29.91
N LYS A 490 34.01 11.39 -30.96
CA LYS A 490 34.62 11.02 -32.26
C LYS A 490 36.13 10.86 -32.18
N GLU A 491 36.80 11.68 -31.37
CA GLU A 491 38.23 11.56 -31.08
C GLU A 491 38.55 10.21 -30.42
N TYR A 492 37.74 9.79 -29.45
CA TYR A 492 37.96 8.59 -28.63
C TYR A 492 37.27 7.31 -29.15
N LYS A 493 36.52 7.39 -30.25
CA LYS A 493 35.95 6.20 -30.94
C LYS A 493 36.99 5.17 -31.39
N ASN A 494 38.26 5.54 -31.50
CA ASN A 494 39.37 4.63 -31.82
C ASN A 494 40.38 4.52 -30.67
N ASP A 495 39.93 4.69 -29.42
CA ASP A 495 40.79 4.52 -28.24
C ASP A 495 41.45 3.13 -28.22
N PRO A 496 42.71 3.01 -27.77
CA PRO A 496 43.36 1.70 -27.64
C PRO A 496 42.66 0.75 -26.65
N GLN A 497 41.86 1.27 -25.72
CA GLN A 497 41.03 0.45 -24.83
C GLN A 497 39.68 0.15 -25.51
N PRO A 498 39.36 -1.12 -25.81
CA PRO A 498 38.14 -1.49 -26.54
C PRO A 498 36.86 -0.97 -25.90
N GLU A 499 36.75 -1.03 -24.57
CA GLU A 499 35.55 -0.62 -23.82
C GLU A 499 35.28 0.88 -24.00
N VAL A 500 36.33 1.72 -24.04
CA VAL A 500 36.21 3.17 -24.26
C VAL A 500 35.83 3.47 -25.71
N ALA A 501 36.48 2.79 -26.66
CA ALA A 501 36.22 2.95 -28.10
C ALA A 501 34.79 2.56 -28.48
N GLU A 502 34.33 1.39 -28.01
CA GLU A 502 32.99 0.87 -28.24
C GLU A 502 31.92 1.77 -27.61
N THR A 503 32.14 2.25 -26.38
CA THR A 503 31.23 3.17 -25.70
C THR A 503 31.11 4.49 -26.43
N CYS A 504 32.23 5.07 -26.89
CA CYS A 504 32.21 6.31 -27.66
C CYS A 504 31.48 6.15 -29.00
N ASP A 505 31.61 4.99 -29.67
CA ASP A 505 30.86 4.69 -30.90
C ASP A 505 29.34 4.59 -30.63
N LEU A 506 28.93 3.93 -29.55
CA LEU A 506 27.52 3.84 -29.14
C LEU A 506 26.96 5.21 -28.76
N ALA A 507 27.68 5.98 -27.95
CA ALA A 507 27.30 7.33 -27.52
C ALA A 507 27.16 8.30 -28.70
N LEU A 508 28.07 8.25 -29.68
CA LEU A 508 27.94 9.04 -30.92
C LEU A 508 26.69 8.68 -31.69
N LYS A 509 26.46 7.39 -31.93
CA LYS A 509 25.27 6.91 -32.65
C LYS A 509 23.99 7.30 -31.94
N ARG A 510 23.99 7.30 -30.60
CA ARG A 510 22.87 7.77 -29.79
C ARG A 510 22.61 9.26 -30.01
N ILE A 511 23.62 10.11 -29.93
CA ILE A 511 23.47 11.56 -30.16
C ILE A 511 22.99 11.82 -31.59
N ASP A 512 23.59 11.16 -32.59
CA ASP A 512 23.17 11.27 -33.98
C ASP A 512 21.71 10.84 -34.16
N TRP A 513 21.30 9.73 -33.53
CA TRP A 513 19.91 9.27 -33.54
C TRP A 513 18.94 10.24 -32.85
N ILE A 514 19.32 10.88 -31.74
CA ILE A 514 18.49 11.90 -31.07
C ILE A 514 18.28 13.10 -31.99
N ILE A 515 19.35 13.57 -32.65
CA ILE A 515 19.30 14.69 -33.60
C ILE A 515 18.40 14.35 -34.80
N GLU A 516 18.55 13.14 -35.36
CA GLU A 516 17.80 12.71 -36.54
C GLU A 516 16.32 12.41 -36.24
N SER A 517 16.04 11.76 -35.11
CA SER A 517 14.69 11.30 -34.78
C SER A 517 13.86 12.34 -34.01
N GLY A 518 14.51 13.30 -33.33
CA GLY A 518 13.88 14.22 -32.40
C GLY A 518 13.27 13.53 -31.16
N LYS A 519 13.65 12.28 -30.90
CA LYS A 519 13.17 11.44 -29.80
C LYS A 519 14.34 11.05 -28.89
N ASP A 520 14.01 10.72 -27.65
CA ASP A 520 14.96 10.15 -26.69
C ASP A 520 14.68 8.65 -26.50
N THR A 521 15.60 7.91 -25.89
CA THR A 521 15.40 6.51 -25.55
C THR A 521 14.41 6.36 -24.39
N ASP A 522 13.50 5.39 -24.48
CA ASP A 522 12.46 5.12 -23.47
C ASP A 522 12.75 3.81 -22.75
N SER A 523 12.91 3.89 -21.43
CA SER A 523 13.23 2.75 -20.56
C SER A 523 12.15 2.57 -19.49
N PRO A 524 11.57 1.37 -19.33
CA PRO A 524 10.64 1.09 -18.24
C PRO A 524 11.32 1.08 -16.85
N TYR A 525 12.65 1.20 -16.80
CA TYR A 525 13.46 1.17 -15.57
C TYR A 525 13.99 2.54 -15.14
N GLN A 526 13.52 3.64 -15.73
CA GLN A 526 13.97 5.01 -15.44
C GLN A 526 15.49 5.24 -15.64
N SER A 527 16.13 4.39 -16.46
CA SER A 527 17.52 4.54 -16.93
C SER A 527 17.56 5.20 -18.30
N VAL A 528 18.71 5.82 -18.63
CA VAL A 528 18.96 6.33 -19.99
C VAL A 528 19.62 5.24 -20.82
N ASP A 529 18.83 4.52 -21.63
CA ASP A 529 19.39 3.44 -22.43
C ASP A 529 20.29 4.00 -23.58
N PRO A 530 21.47 3.40 -23.84
CA PRO A 530 22.37 3.79 -24.92
C PRO A 530 21.80 3.67 -26.34
N THR A 531 20.78 2.82 -26.54
CA THR A 531 20.16 2.57 -27.85
C THR A 531 18.63 2.47 -27.73
N PRO A 532 17.88 2.80 -28.78
CA PRO A 532 16.45 2.51 -28.82
C PRO A 532 16.22 1.00 -28.97
N THR A 533 15.14 0.48 -28.39
CA THR A 533 14.83 -0.95 -28.43
C THR A 533 14.55 -1.46 -29.85
N SER A 534 14.82 -2.75 -30.08
CA SER A 534 14.47 -3.42 -31.34
C SER A 534 12.97 -3.39 -31.61
N SER A 535 12.59 -3.32 -32.89
CA SER A 535 11.19 -3.35 -33.34
C SER A 535 10.56 -4.75 -33.32
N SER A 536 11.36 -5.80 -33.11
CA SER A 536 10.86 -7.19 -33.03
C SER A 536 10.40 -7.52 -31.61
N ASP A 537 9.26 -8.20 -31.45
CA ASP A 537 8.78 -8.74 -30.17
C ASP A 537 9.10 -10.24 -29.98
N SER A 538 9.73 -10.89 -30.97
CA SER A 538 10.03 -12.32 -30.91
C SER A 538 11.30 -12.61 -30.11
N ILE A 539 11.15 -13.25 -28.94
CA ILE A 539 12.26 -13.67 -28.07
C ILE A 539 13.29 -14.53 -28.83
N GLU A 540 12.84 -15.40 -29.74
CA GLU A 540 13.73 -16.26 -30.53
C GLU A 540 14.62 -15.44 -31.48
N ILE A 541 14.04 -14.47 -32.19
CA ILE A 541 14.77 -13.59 -33.12
C ILE A 541 15.73 -12.68 -32.33
N LEU A 542 15.25 -12.12 -31.22
CA LEU A 542 16.04 -11.24 -30.37
C LEU A 542 17.21 -11.99 -29.73
N GLY A 543 16.99 -13.20 -29.20
CA GLY A 543 18.04 -14.04 -28.63
C GLY A 543 19.09 -14.43 -29.67
N LYS A 544 18.68 -14.81 -30.88
CA LYS A 544 19.60 -15.06 -32.00
C LYS A 544 20.41 -13.81 -32.39
N THR A 545 19.78 -12.64 -32.38
CA THR A 545 20.44 -11.37 -32.68
C THR A 545 21.47 -11.01 -31.61
N LEU A 546 21.11 -11.21 -30.33
CA LEU A 546 21.95 -10.89 -29.16
C LEU A 546 23.30 -11.61 -29.20
N ILE A 547 23.31 -12.91 -29.54
CA ILE A 547 24.49 -13.78 -29.50
C ILE A 547 25.26 -13.85 -30.84
N ASP A 548 24.79 -13.17 -31.88
CA ASP A 548 25.43 -13.18 -33.20
C ASP A 548 26.61 -12.20 -33.23
N LEU A 549 27.82 -12.74 -33.03
CA LEU A 549 29.07 -11.98 -33.01
C LEU A 549 29.39 -11.24 -34.32
N LYS A 550 28.69 -11.56 -35.42
CA LYS A 550 28.86 -10.86 -36.71
C LYS A 550 28.03 -9.59 -36.81
N ARG A 551 27.07 -9.38 -35.90
CA ARG A 551 26.22 -8.20 -35.89
C ARG A 551 26.87 -7.02 -35.16
N PRO A 552 26.60 -5.78 -35.61
CA PRO A 552 27.07 -4.59 -34.91
C PRO A 552 26.57 -4.55 -33.46
N LEU A 553 27.42 -4.05 -32.54
CA LEU A 553 27.05 -3.86 -31.13
C LEU A 553 25.75 -3.06 -30.98
N TRP A 554 25.53 -2.04 -31.80
CA TRP A 554 24.28 -1.27 -31.82
C TRP A 554 23.04 -2.18 -31.90
N GLU A 555 22.95 -3.07 -32.90
CA GLU A 555 21.80 -3.97 -33.06
C GLU A 555 21.65 -4.96 -31.91
N ARG A 556 22.76 -5.42 -31.34
CA ARG A 556 22.78 -6.34 -30.19
C ARG A 556 22.28 -5.65 -28.92
N TYR A 557 22.64 -4.38 -28.70
CA TYR A 557 22.09 -3.54 -27.63
C TYR A 557 20.58 -3.32 -27.80
N GLN A 558 20.10 -3.06 -29.03
CA GLN A 558 18.66 -2.94 -29.29
C GLN A 558 17.90 -4.23 -28.93
N ALA A 559 18.49 -5.39 -29.22
CA ALA A 559 17.93 -6.69 -28.84
C ALA A 559 17.98 -6.92 -27.33
N MET A 560 19.08 -6.53 -26.68
CA MET A 560 19.29 -6.60 -25.23
C MET A 560 18.19 -5.87 -24.46
N PHE A 561 18.00 -4.57 -24.72
CA PHE A 561 16.99 -3.78 -24.02
C PHE A 561 15.57 -4.22 -24.36
N LYS A 562 15.34 -4.76 -25.56
CA LYS A 562 14.03 -5.33 -25.90
C LYS A 562 13.75 -6.61 -25.10
N LEU A 563 14.71 -7.52 -24.96
CA LEU A 563 14.60 -8.71 -24.12
C LEU A 563 14.38 -8.35 -22.65
N ARG A 564 15.11 -7.35 -22.13
CA ARG A 564 14.89 -6.78 -20.80
C ARG A 564 13.43 -6.34 -20.62
N ASN A 565 12.91 -5.57 -21.57
CA ASN A 565 11.58 -4.98 -21.48
C ASN A 565 10.45 -6.03 -21.62
N ILE A 566 10.70 -7.18 -22.25
CA ILE A 566 9.74 -8.31 -22.33
C ILE A 566 9.58 -8.98 -20.95
N ASN A 567 10.66 -9.13 -20.19
CA ASN A 567 10.67 -9.55 -18.79
C ASN A 567 9.86 -10.83 -18.47
N THR A 568 10.01 -11.87 -19.29
CA THR A 568 9.58 -13.25 -19.00
C THR A 568 10.78 -14.16 -18.74
N ASP A 569 10.58 -15.30 -18.06
CA ASP A 569 11.65 -16.29 -17.81
C ASP A 569 12.38 -16.73 -19.09
N GLU A 570 11.67 -16.87 -20.21
CA GLU A 570 12.25 -17.22 -21.51
C GLU A 570 13.12 -16.08 -22.06
N SER A 571 12.67 -14.83 -21.95
CA SER A 571 13.45 -13.67 -22.39
C SER A 571 14.69 -13.45 -21.53
N ILE A 572 14.60 -13.72 -20.23
CA ILE A 572 15.71 -13.60 -19.27
C ILE A 572 16.76 -14.68 -19.53
N LYS A 573 16.33 -15.92 -19.78
CA LYS A 573 17.26 -17.00 -20.20
C LYS A 573 17.97 -16.67 -21.50
N ALA A 574 17.26 -16.08 -22.48
CA ALA A 574 17.84 -15.66 -23.74
C ALA A 574 18.82 -14.49 -23.54
N LEU A 575 18.48 -13.51 -22.70
CA LEU A 575 19.32 -12.38 -22.32
C LEU A 575 20.61 -12.84 -21.62
N ALA A 576 20.50 -13.77 -20.67
CA ALA A 576 21.64 -14.32 -19.93
C ALA A 576 22.67 -15.04 -20.82
N GLN A 577 22.27 -15.52 -22.01
CA GLN A 577 23.24 -16.06 -22.98
C GLN A 577 24.26 -15.02 -23.46
N GLY A 578 23.93 -13.73 -23.41
CA GLY A 578 24.84 -12.65 -23.77
C GLY A 578 26.08 -12.56 -22.87
N LEU A 579 26.02 -13.07 -21.63
CA LEU A 579 27.18 -13.15 -20.73
C LEU A 579 28.27 -14.09 -21.24
N TYR A 580 27.96 -14.99 -22.19
CA TYR A 580 28.94 -15.92 -22.76
C TYR A 580 29.50 -15.45 -24.11
N CYS A 581 29.16 -14.23 -24.55
CA CYS A 581 29.76 -13.64 -25.75
C CYS A 581 31.15 -13.10 -25.42
N GLU A 582 32.21 -13.76 -25.92
CA GLU A 582 33.61 -13.43 -25.59
C GLU A 582 34.16 -12.18 -26.31
N ASP A 583 33.39 -11.56 -27.21
CA ASP A 583 33.88 -10.55 -28.14
C ASP A 583 34.04 -9.13 -27.55
N SER A 584 33.20 -8.76 -26.58
CA SER A 584 33.23 -7.43 -25.96
C SER A 584 32.96 -7.52 -24.45
N ALA A 585 33.89 -7.00 -23.65
CA ALA A 585 33.72 -6.89 -22.21
C ALA A 585 32.63 -5.86 -21.86
N LEU A 586 32.54 -4.76 -22.62
CA LEU A 586 31.48 -3.75 -22.48
C LEU A 586 30.09 -4.38 -22.70
N PHE A 587 29.94 -5.21 -23.73
CA PHE A 587 28.66 -5.89 -23.99
C PHE A 587 28.27 -6.83 -22.85
N ARG A 588 29.21 -7.61 -22.31
CA ARG A 588 28.93 -8.51 -21.17
C ARG A 588 28.62 -7.74 -19.89
N HIS A 589 29.31 -6.62 -19.66
CA HIS A 589 29.02 -5.69 -18.57
C HIS A 589 27.57 -5.21 -18.68
N GLU A 590 27.15 -4.71 -19.84
CA GLU A 590 25.78 -4.22 -20.03
C GLU A 590 24.72 -5.32 -19.83
N ILE A 591 25.00 -6.56 -20.28
CA ILE A 591 24.11 -7.70 -20.01
C ILE A 591 23.93 -7.92 -18.51
N ALA A 592 25.02 -7.87 -17.73
CA ALA A 592 24.96 -8.03 -16.28
C ALA A 592 24.15 -6.88 -15.63
N TYR A 593 24.37 -5.64 -16.05
CA TYR A 593 23.61 -4.46 -15.59
C TYR A 593 22.11 -4.64 -15.83
N VAL A 594 21.73 -4.99 -17.06
CA VAL A 594 20.34 -5.22 -17.48
C VAL A 594 19.71 -6.39 -16.71
N LEU A 595 20.45 -7.46 -16.43
CA LEU A 595 19.97 -8.57 -15.57
C LEU A 595 19.77 -8.12 -14.12
N GLY A 596 20.65 -7.25 -13.60
CA GLY A 596 20.51 -6.59 -12.31
C GLY A 596 19.27 -5.70 -12.23
N GLN A 597 18.89 -5.01 -13.32
CA GLN A 597 17.64 -4.26 -13.41
C GLN A 597 16.40 -5.17 -13.35
N VAL A 598 16.47 -6.37 -13.94
CA VAL A 598 15.35 -7.34 -13.97
C VAL A 598 15.16 -8.05 -12.63
N GLN A 599 16.22 -8.23 -11.83
CA GLN A 599 16.21 -8.88 -10.52
C GLN A 599 15.56 -10.28 -10.50
N SER A 600 15.65 -11.01 -11.59
CA SER A 600 15.10 -12.37 -11.65
C SER A 600 16.11 -13.41 -11.18
N PRO A 601 15.75 -14.29 -10.23
CA PRO A 601 16.61 -15.39 -9.81
C PRO A 601 17.00 -16.35 -10.96
N VAL A 602 16.27 -16.32 -12.08
CA VAL A 602 16.51 -17.16 -13.26
C VAL A 602 17.92 -16.99 -13.84
N ALA A 603 18.54 -15.81 -13.70
CA ALA A 603 19.88 -15.52 -14.22
C ALA A 603 21.01 -15.63 -13.17
N THR A 604 20.68 -16.05 -11.93
CA THR A 604 21.65 -16.13 -10.81
C THR A 604 22.84 -17.01 -11.17
N LYS A 605 22.58 -18.12 -11.88
CA LYS A 605 23.62 -19.07 -12.25
C LYS A 605 24.62 -18.44 -13.21
N GLU A 606 24.14 -17.79 -14.27
CA GLU A 606 24.98 -17.20 -15.30
C GLU A 606 25.79 -16.01 -14.76
N LEU A 607 25.19 -15.17 -13.91
CA LEU A 607 25.88 -14.08 -13.20
C LEU A 607 26.97 -14.60 -12.27
N LYS A 608 26.67 -15.66 -11.51
CA LYS A 608 27.63 -16.36 -10.66
C LYS A 608 28.79 -16.94 -11.48
N ASP A 609 28.50 -17.62 -12.60
CA ASP A 609 29.52 -18.22 -13.46
C ASP A 609 30.52 -17.18 -14.00
N ARG A 610 30.10 -15.92 -14.19
CA ARG A 610 31.00 -14.82 -14.59
C ARG A 610 31.76 -14.21 -13.42
N LEU A 611 31.12 -13.98 -12.28
CA LEU A 611 31.80 -13.46 -11.09
C LEU A 611 32.92 -14.40 -10.61
N LEU A 612 32.69 -15.72 -10.68
CA LEU A 612 33.63 -16.78 -10.30
C LEU A 612 34.84 -16.91 -11.24
N LEU A 613 34.78 -16.37 -12.46
CA LEU A 613 35.82 -16.55 -13.46
C LEU A 613 36.94 -15.52 -13.24
N GLU A 614 38.09 -15.97 -12.72
CA GLU A 614 39.22 -15.07 -12.40
C GLU A 614 39.85 -14.36 -13.61
N GLU A 615 39.75 -14.96 -14.80
CA GLU A 615 40.27 -14.41 -16.07
C GLU A 615 39.27 -13.45 -16.75
N GLU A 616 38.06 -13.31 -16.20
CA GLU A 616 37.05 -12.37 -16.73
C GLU A 616 37.45 -10.92 -16.43
N ASN A 617 37.08 -10.01 -17.33
CA ASN A 617 37.38 -8.60 -17.18
C ASN A 617 36.73 -8.07 -15.89
N CYS A 618 37.50 -7.29 -15.11
CA CYS A 618 37.06 -6.74 -13.84
C CYS A 618 35.78 -5.90 -13.93
N MET A 619 35.52 -5.27 -15.09
CA MET A 619 34.27 -4.57 -15.42
C MET A 619 33.06 -5.50 -15.37
N VAL A 620 33.14 -6.63 -16.05
CA VAL A 620 32.05 -7.63 -16.07
C VAL A 620 31.86 -8.24 -14.69
N ARG A 621 32.95 -8.50 -13.96
CA ARG A 621 32.90 -9.11 -12.62
C ARG A 621 32.24 -8.20 -11.58
N HIS A 622 32.50 -6.88 -11.59
CA HIS A 622 31.82 -5.98 -10.65
C HIS A 622 30.32 -5.91 -10.94
N GLU A 623 29.95 -5.81 -12.22
CA GLU A 623 28.55 -5.65 -12.59
C GLU A 623 27.75 -6.92 -12.28
N CYS A 624 28.38 -8.09 -12.43
CA CYS A 624 27.80 -9.36 -11.94
C CYS A 624 27.61 -9.36 -10.42
N ALA A 625 28.54 -8.78 -9.65
CA ALA A 625 28.40 -8.67 -8.20
C ALA A 625 27.26 -7.72 -7.81
N GLU A 626 27.11 -6.57 -8.48
CA GLU A 626 26.01 -5.64 -8.24
C GLU A 626 24.66 -6.25 -8.62
N ALA A 627 24.57 -6.93 -9.77
CA ALA A 627 23.37 -7.63 -10.21
C ALA A 627 22.94 -8.74 -9.25
N LEU A 628 23.88 -9.53 -8.70
CA LEU A 628 23.60 -10.52 -7.66
C LEU A 628 23.12 -9.84 -6.36
N GLY A 629 23.68 -8.68 -6.01
CA GLY A 629 23.22 -7.86 -4.89
C GLY A 629 21.78 -7.39 -5.06
N ALA A 630 21.41 -7.00 -6.29
CA ALA A 630 20.06 -6.57 -6.64
C ALA A 630 19.03 -7.73 -6.62
N ILE A 631 19.44 -8.95 -7.00
CA ILE A 631 18.58 -10.16 -6.93
C ILE A 631 18.34 -10.59 -5.45
N ALA A 632 19.34 -10.38 -4.58
CA ALA A 632 19.23 -10.48 -3.13
C ALA A 632 18.70 -11.82 -2.56
N THR A 633 18.90 -12.96 -3.24
CA THR A 633 18.61 -14.29 -2.66
C THR A 633 19.67 -14.70 -1.64
N ASP A 634 19.35 -15.69 -0.80
CA ASP A 634 20.31 -16.26 0.16
C ASP A 634 21.58 -16.78 -0.54
N GLU A 635 21.42 -17.46 -1.69
CA GLU A 635 22.53 -17.92 -2.52
C GLU A 635 23.40 -16.75 -3.02
N CYS A 636 22.78 -15.66 -3.51
CA CYS A 636 23.52 -14.46 -3.94
C CYS A 636 24.32 -13.86 -2.78
N THR A 637 23.70 -13.76 -1.61
CA THR A 637 24.32 -13.17 -0.41
C THR A 637 25.54 -13.98 0.07
N GLU A 638 25.45 -15.31 0.02
CA GLU A 638 26.59 -16.19 0.35
C GLU A 638 27.75 -16.03 -0.63
N ILE A 639 27.46 -15.93 -1.93
CA ILE A 639 28.47 -15.71 -2.96
C ILE A 639 29.16 -14.35 -2.74
N LEU A 640 28.39 -13.28 -2.55
CA LEU A 640 28.95 -11.94 -2.34
C LEU A 640 29.81 -11.85 -1.07
N LYS A 641 29.43 -12.53 0.03
CA LYS A 641 30.26 -12.63 1.25
C LYS A 641 31.60 -13.30 1.00
N THR A 642 31.62 -14.26 0.08
CA THR A 642 32.86 -14.97 -0.31
C THR A 642 33.77 -14.03 -1.11
N TYR A 643 33.22 -13.28 -2.06
CA TYR A 643 33.96 -12.42 -2.97
C TYR A 643 34.20 -10.99 -2.47
N ALA A 644 33.66 -10.61 -1.32
CA ALA A 644 34.08 -9.40 -0.58
C ALA A 644 35.58 -9.41 -0.20
N LYS A 645 36.28 -10.53 -0.39
CA LYS A 645 37.73 -10.71 -0.19
C LYS A 645 38.50 -10.99 -1.48
N ASP A 646 37.91 -10.78 -2.66
CA ASP A 646 38.55 -10.97 -3.97
C ASP A 646 39.90 -10.25 -4.08
N LYS A 647 40.80 -10.69 -4.97
CA LYS A 647 42.09 -10.03 -5.20
C LYS A 647 41.93 -8.65 -5.86
N GLU A 648 40.92 -8.51 -6.71
CA GLU A 648 40.59 -7.26 -7.42
C GLU A 648 39.85 -6.30 -6.50
N ARG A 649 40.37 -5.07 -6.37
CA ARG A 649 39.79 -4.04 -5.49
C ARG A 649 38.36 -3.69 -5.89
N VAL A 650 38.12 -3.48 -7.19
CA VAL A 650 36.79 -3.13 -7.71
C VAL A 650 35.75 -4.21 -7.38
N VAL A 651 36.09 -5.49 -7.52
CA VAL A 651 35.19 -6.61 -7.21
C VAL A 651 34.90 -6.70 -5.71
N ARG A 652 35.91 -6.52 -4.85
CA ARG A 652 35.69 -6.48 -3.39
C ARG A 652 34.75 -5.34 -2.98
N GLU A 653 35.03 -4.14 -3.46
CA GLU A 653 34.24 -2.94 -3.15
C GLU A 653 32.80 -3.11 -3.65
N SER A 654 32.62 -3.73 -4.83
CA SER A 654 31.30 -4.01 -5.40
C SER A 654 30.53 -5.05 -4.60
N CYS A 655 31.18 -6.13 -4.15
CA CYS A 655 30.56 -7.10 -3.24
C CYS A 655 30.21 -6.46 -1.89
N GLU A 656 31.03 -5.54 -1.36
CA GLU A 656 30.73 -4.82 -0.11
C GLU A 656 29.50 -3.92 -0.26
N VAL A 657 29.43 -3.15 -1.36
CA VAL A 657 28.28 -2.28 -1.67
C VAL A 657 27.03 -3.12 -1.95
N ALA A 658 27.15 -4.20 -2.73
CA ALA A 658 26.08 -5.13 -3.06
C ALA A 658 25.53 -5.86 -1.82
N LEU A 659 26.38 -6.22 -0.85
CA LEU A 659 25.95 -6.78 0.43
C LEU A 659 25.22 -5.75 1.28
N ASP A 660 25.68 -4.50 1.32
CA ASP A 660 24.96 -3.41 2.01
C ASP A 660 23.61 -3.14 1.33
N MET A 661 23.52 -3.24 0.00
CA MET A 661 22.26 -3.15 -0.75
C MET A 661 21.34 -4.34 -0.48
N ALA A 662 21.85 -5.57 -0.48
CA ALA A 662 21.08 -6.77 -0.16
C ALA A 662 20.62 -6.78 1.31
N GLU A 663 21.45 -6.30 2.24
CA GLU A 663 21.10 -6.10 3.65
C GLU A 663 20.08 -4.96 3.80
N TYR A 664 20.15 -3.91 2.97
CA TYR A 664 19.19 -2.80 2.91
C TYR A 664 17.82 -3.21 2.34
N GLU A 665 17.78 -4.08 1.33
CA GLU A 665 16.55 -4.62 0.76
C GLU A 665 15.91 -5.70 1.66
N ASN A 666 16.73 -6.46 2.40
CA ASN A 666 16.27 -7.51 3.32
C ASN A 666 16.04 -7.01 4.78
N SER A 667 16.39 -5.76 5.11
CA SER A 667 16.15 -5.18 6.44
C SER A 667 14.97 -4.20 6.44
N ASP A 668 14.35 -4.03 7.62
CA ASP A 668 13.33 -2.99 7.88
C ASP A 668 13.91 -1.54 7.80
N GLU A 669 15.17 -1.37 7.38
CA GLU A 669 15.92 -0.09 7.37
C GLU A 669 15.50 0.87 6.26
N LEU A 670 14.67 0.41 5.32
CA LEU A 670 13.89 1.27 4.41
C LEU A 670 12.88 2.18 5.16
N GLN A 671 12.68 2.00 6.47
CA GLN A 671 12.09 3.00 7.36
C GLN A 671 13.12 3.97 7.95
N GLN A 672 14.38 3.57 8.13
CA GLN A 672 15.45 4.34 8.78
C GLN A 672 16.17 5.37 7.85
N ALA A 673 16.37 5.08 6.56
CA ALA A 673 17.01 6.06 5.65
C ALA A 673 16.10 7.26 5.32
N ALA A 674 14.79 7.01 5.11
CA ALA A 674 13.76 8.05 5.07
C ALA A 674 13.65 8.84 6.39
N PHE A 675 14.16 8.26 7.47
CA PHE A 675 14.10 8.78 8.82
C PHE A 675 15.35 9.59 9.22
N VAL A 676 16.51 9.37 8.58
CA VAL A 676 17.66 10.30 8.66
C VAL A 676 17.35 11.63 7.97
N ALA A 677 16.57 11.63 6.88
CA ALA A 677 16.06 12.85 6.25
C ALA A 677 14.97 13.54 7.09
N LYS A 678 14.06 12.78 7.74
CA LYS A 678 13.11 13.33 8.73
C LYS A 678 13.79 13.90 9.98
N ARG A 679 14.98 13.41 10.35
CA ARG A 679 15.76 13.87 11.51
C ARG A 679 16.12 15.37 11.46
N ARG A 680 16.10 16.03 10.30
CA ARG A 680 16.43 17.47 10.20
C ARG A 680 15.23 18.42 10.33
N PHE A 681 13.99 17.96 10.19
CA PHE A 681 12.80 18.78 10.47
C PHE A 681 12.48 18.92 11.98
N GLN A 682 13.33 18.35 12.86
CA GLN A 682 13.18 18.42 14.31
C GLN A 682 14.41 19.07 15.00
N THR A 683 14.90 20.19 14.48
CA THR A 683 15.85 21.02 15.24
C THR A 683 15.18 22.08 16.12
N SER A 684 13.86 22.18 16.12
CA SER A 684 13.11 23.08 17.00
C SER A 684 12.60 22.44 18.31
N SER A 685 12.68 21.10 18.48
CA SER A 685 12.22 20.42 19.71
C SER A 685 13.35 20.07 20.68
N ARG A 686 14.60 20.44 20.39
CA ARG A 686 15.74 20.15 21.27
C ARG A 686 15.70 20.93 22.60
N ALA A 687 14.77 21.88 22.73
CA ALA A 687 14.57 22.70 23.94
C ALA A 687 13.57 22.09 24.96
N LEU A 688 12.90 20.97 24.67
CA LEU A 688 11.95 20.30 25.59
C LEU A 688 12.31 18.82 25.83
N LYS A 689 13.60 18.49 25.90
CA LYS A 689 14.04 17.20 26.46
C LYS A 689 13.99 17.26 28.00
N GLU A 690 12.78 17.27 28.56
CA GLU A 690 12.59 16.59 29.83
C GLU A 690 12.51 15.09 29.49
N ASN A 691 13.52 14.31 29.84
CA ASN A 691 13.53 12.87 29.59
C ASN A 691 12.35 12.24 30.36
N TYR A 692 11.33 11.73 29.67
CA TYR A 692 10.29 10.93 30.31
C TYR A 692 10.93 9.76 31.08
N PRO A 693 10.44 9.41 32.27
CA PRO A 693 11.03 8.33 33.04
C PRO A 693 10.82 6.99 32.33
N LYS A 694 11.85 6.15 32.31
CA LYS A 694 11.77 4.74 31.90
C LYS A 694 11.33 3.91 33.11
N LEU A 695 10.03 3.72 33.25
CA LEU A 695 9.44 3.05 34.41
C LEU A 695 9.33 1.53 34.18
N THR A 696 9.84 0.76 35.13
CA THR A 696 9.66 -0.70 35.21
C THR A 696 8.73 -1.12 36.35
N SER A 697 8.31 -0.17 37.19
CA SER A 697 7.29 -0.31 38.23
C SER A 697 6.36 0.90 38.18
N PHE A 698 5.11 0.72 38.63
CA PHE A 698 4.09 1.75 38.59
C PHE A 698 3.43 1.87 39.97
N THR A 699 3.24 3.11 40.43
CA THR A 699 2.54 3.42 41.69
C THR A 699 1.33 4.33 41.44
N ASP A 700 0.47 4.50 42.44
CA ASP A 700 -0.63 5.48 42.37
C ASP A 700 -0.16 6.90 42.05
N SER A 701 1.07 7.25 42.44
CA SER A 701 1.65 8.57 42.17
C SER A 701 2.02 8.79 40.70
N ASP A 702 2.07 7.73 39.90
CA ASP A 702 2.43 7.78 38.48
C ASP A 702 1.20 7.92 37.57
N ILE A 703 -0.01 7.72 38.10
CA ILE A 703 -1.25 7.80 37.33
C ILE A 703 -1.37 9.17 36.65
N GLY A 704 -1.60 9.16 35.33
CA GLY A 704 -1.72 10.35 34.49
C GLY A 704 -0.39 10.89 33.95
N LYS A 705 0.76 10.39 34.42
CA LYS A 705 2.08 10.76 33.89
C LYS A 705 2.40 9.96 32.63
N MET A 706 3.23 10.54 31.77
CA MET A 706 3.80 9.84 30.61
C MET A 706 5.10 9.14 31.01
N TYR A 707 5.32 7.95 30.45
CA TYR A 707 6.58 7.23 30.58
C TYR A 707 7.05 6.70 29.22
N GLU A 708 8.35 6.54 29.07
CA GLU A 708 8.97 6.02 27.85
C GLU A 708 9.20 4.51 27.98
N ILE A 709 8.75 3.76 26.98
CA ILE A 709 9.20 2.39 26.73
C ILE A 709 10.36 2.47 25.76
N ASP A 710 11.49 1.86 26.12
CA ASP A 710 12.66 1.82 25.27
C ASP A 710 12.35 1.21 23.89
N ILE A 711 12.83 1.85 22.82
CA ILE A 711 12.46 1.44 21.46
C ILE A 711 12.97 0.04 21.12
N GLU A 712 14.08 -0.41 21.70
CA GLU A 712 14.58 -1.77 21.52
C GLU A 712 13.65 -2.76 22.21
N THR A 713 13.17 -2.41 23.41
CA THR A 713 12.15 -3.20 24.12
C THR A 713 10.84 -3.26 23.34
N ALA A 714 10.39 -2.13 22.77
CA ALA A 714 9.18 -2.09 21.93
C ALA A 714 9.31 -2.96 20.67
N ARG A 715 10.48 -3.00 20.02
CA ARG A 715 10.78 -3.90 18.90
C ARG A 715 10.85 -5.37 19.32
N GLN A 716 11.47 -5.66 20.47
CA GLN A 716 11.51 -7.00 21.04
C GLN A 716 10.11 -7.54 21.34
N LEU A 717 9.22 -6.66 21.80
CA LEU A 717 7.81 -6.97 22.03
C LEU A 717 6.95 -6.89 20.77
N GLN A 718 7.52 -6.61 19.59
CA GLN A 718 6.81 -6.50 18.31
C GLN A 718 5.61 -5.55 18.35
N TYR A 719 5.74 -4.42 19.04
CA TYR A 719 4.65 -3.45 19.17
C TYR A 719 4.15 -2.90 17.82
N ASP A 720 4.99 -2.91 16.80
CA ASP A 720 4.60 -2.61 15.41
C ASP A 720 3.50 -3.55 14.87
N LYS A 721 3.40 -4.78 15.39
CA LYS A 721 2.36 -5.77 15.03
C LYS A 721 1.19 -5.79 16.00
N GLN A 722 1.35 -5.20 17.19
CA GLN A 722 0.40 -5.31 18.30
C GLN A 722 -0.40 -4.03 18.53
N LEU A 723 0.18 -2.86 18.28
CA LEU A 723 -0.47 -1.58 18.56
C LEU A 723 -1.57 -1.26 17.54
N THR A 724 -2.57 -0.49 17.99
CA THR A 724 -3.58 0.06 17.08
C THR A 724 -2.93 0.91 15.99
N LEU A 725 -3.51 0.94 14.78
CA LEU A 725 -2.97 1.71 13.65
C LEU A 725 -2.65 3.17 13.99
N LYS A 726 -3.44 3.80 14.86
CA LYS A 726 -3.21 5.19 15.30
C LYS A 726 -2.00 5.32 16.21
N LEU A 727 -1.86 4.42 17.18
CA LEU A 727 -0.72 4.45 18.10
C LEU A 727 0.57 4.02 17.40
N LYS A 728 0.50 3.04 16.49
CA LYS A 728 1.60 2.70 15.59
C LYS A 728 2.05 3.91 14.78
N ALA A 729 1.12 4.61 14.14
CA ALA A 729 1.43 5.83 13.39
C ALA A 729 2.04 6.92 14.29
N GLN A 730 1.58 7.05 15.54
CA GLN A 730 2.16 7.99 16.51
C GLN A 730 3.60 7.63 16.86
N VAL A 731 3.88 6.37 17.19
CA VAL A 731 5.24 5.88 17.49
C VAL A 731 6.16 6.04 16.28
N GLU A 732 5.68 5.70 15.08
CA GLU A 732 6.41 5.89 13.83
C GLU A 732 6.66 7.37 13.50
N THR A 733 5.75 8.26 13.89
CA THR A 733 5.84 9.70 13.62
C THR A 733 6.79 10.40 14.60
N LEU A 734 6.67 10.08 15.89
CA LEU A 734 7.44 10.71 16.96
C LEU A 734 8.78 10.01 17.22
N ASN A 735 8.95 8.78 16.73
CA ASN A 735 10.08 7.91 17.03
C ASN A 735 10.33 7.69 18.53
N GLU A 736 9.25 7.63 19.28
CA GLU A 736 9.29 7.35 20.71
C GLU A 736 8.05 6.54 21.06
N MET A 737 8.21 5.55 21.96
CA MET A 737 7.08 4.81 22.51
C MET A 737 6.75 5.41 23.87
N VAL A 738 6.07 6.56 23.84
CA VAL A 738 5.59 7.24 25.04
C VAL A 738 4.11 6.94 25.23
N THR A 739 3.74 6.54 26.45
CA THR A 739 2.36 6.23 26.80
C THR A 739 2.04 6.71 28.22
N VAL A 740 0.76 6.95 28.48
CA VAL A 740 0.27 7.44 29.77
C VAL A 740 0.08 6.26 30.74
N VAL A 741 0.52 6.42 31.99
CA VAL A 741 0.23 5.49 33.07
C VAL A 741 -1.23 5.66 33.48
N ARG A 742 -1.99 4.57 33.47
CA ARG A 742 -3.43 4.57 33.75
C ARG A 742 -3.70 3.75 35.00
N LYS A 743 -4.72 4.13 35.76
CA LYS A 743 -5.11 3.39 36.97
C LYS A 743 -5.22 1.87 36.76
N PRO A 744 -5.86 1.35 35.68
CA PRO A 744 -5.92 -0.09 35.47
C PRO A 744 -4.54 -0.76 35.27
N LEU A 745 -3.54 -0.05 34.77
CA LEU A 745 -2.17 -0.58 34.66
C LEU A 745 -1.52 -0.75 36.03
N VAL A 746 -1.72 0.23 36.92
CA VAL A 746 -1.23 0.16 38.32
C VAL A 746 -1.89 -1.01 39.05
N GLU A 747 -3.21 -1.17 38.91
CA GLU A 747 -3.94 -2.31 39.49
C GLU A 747 -3.42 -3.67 38.97
N ILE A 748 -3.11 -3.79 37.68
CA ILE A 748 -2.46 -4.99 37.12
C ILE A 748 -1.07 -5.19 37.74
N ALA A 749 -0.28 -4.13 37.89
CA ALA A 749 1.06 -4.21 38.47
C ALA A 749 1.03 -4.71 39.91
N ASP A 750 0.12 -4.20 40.73
CA ASP A 750 -0.08 -4.64 42.11
C ASP A 750 -0.51 -6.11 42.20
N CYS A 751 -1.39 -6.55 41.29
CA CYS A 751 -1.79 -7.95 41.18
C CYS A 751 -0.60 -8.86 40.83
N MET A 752 0.25 -8.45 39.87
CA MET A 752 1.44 -9.21 39.46
C MET A 752 2.45 -9.36 40.60
N GLN A 753 2.55 -8.36 41.49
CA GLN A 753 3.43 -8.40 42.66
C GLN A 753 2.83 -9.24 43.80
N SER A 754 1.53 -9.15 44.03
CA SER A 754 0.88 -9.67 45.25
C SER A 754 0.34 -11.10 45.13
N VAL A 755 -0.02 -11.55 43.92
CA VAL A 755 -0.86 -12.76 43.73
C VAL A 755 -0.11 -13.91 43.04
N CYS A 756 1.08 -13.67 42.53
CA CYS A 756 1.83 -14.69 41.79
C CYS A 756 2.71 -15.55 42.71
N SER A 757 2.10 -16.60 43.24
CA SER A 757 2.75 -17.72 43.94
C SER A 757 2.30 -19.06 43.35
N VAL A 758 3.02 -20.13 43.70
CA VAL A 758 2.67 -21.50 43.29
C VAL A 758 1.40 -22.02 43.97
N ASP A 759 1.00 -21.43 45.10
CA ASP A 759 -0.16 -21.84 45.90
C ASP A 759 -1.47 -21.18 45.45
N ILE A 760 -1.38 -20.11 44.66
CA ILE A 760 -2.54 -19.34 44.20
C ILE A 760 -2.80 -19.67 42.72
N PRO A 761 -4.01 -20.12 42.35
CA PRO A 761 -4.39 -20.29 40.95
C PRO A 761 -4.19 -19.00 40.14
N ALA A 762 -3.82 -19.14 38.88
CA ALA A 762 -3.53 -18.03 37.99
C ALA A 762 -4.69 -17.02 37.97
N LEU A 763 -4.39 -15.79 38.35
CA LEU A 763 -5.39 -14.73 38.47
C LEU A 763 -5.87 -14.33 37.06
N ARG A 764 -7.19 -14.19 36.91
CA ARG A 764 -7.81 -13.76 35.65
C ARG A 764 -8.31 -12.33 35.79
N LEU A 765 -7.71 -11.42 35.04
CA LEU A 765 -8.12 -10.03 34.94
C LEU A 765 -8.78 -9.80 33.58
N VAL A 766 -9.92 -9.11 33.59
CA VAL A 766 -10.65 -8.75 32.38
C VAL A 766 -10.76 -7.24 32.28
N LEU A 767 -10.10 -6.68 31.28
CA LEU A 767 -10.22 -5.27 30.90
C LEU A 767 -11.48 -5.09 30.05
N TRP A 768 -12.47 -4.37 30.59
CA TRP A 768 -13.74 -4.08 29.93
C TRP A 768 -14.04 -2.57 29.97
N GLY A 769 -14.92 -2.12 29.08
CA GLY A 769 -15.33 -0.71 29.02
C GLY A 769 -15.69 -0.27 27.60
N HIS A 770 -16.09 0.99 27.47
CA HIS A 770 -16.51 1.59 26.21
C HIS A 770 -15.44 1.45 25.11
N PHE A 771 -15.87 1.48 23.85
CA PHE A 771 -14.94 1.43 22.71
C PHE A 771 -14.01 2.66 22.73
N GLY A 772 -12.73 2.46 22.45
CA GLY A 772 -11.74 3.54 22.39
C GLY A 772 -11.22 4.07 23.73
N THR A 773 -11.56 3.43 24.86
CA THR A 773 -11.08 3.85 26.18
C THR A 773 -9.66 3.40 26.52
N GLY A 774 -8.87 2.85 25.57
CA GLY A 774 -7.46 2.48 25.79
C GLY A 774 -7.22 1.12 26.47
N LYS A 775 -8.18 0.19 26.41
CA LYS A 775 -8.06 -1.18 26.99
C LYS A 775 -6.88 -1.96 26.39
N SER A 776 -6.81 -2.04 25.06
CA SER A 776 -5.72 -2.69 24.32
C SER A 776 -4.35 -2.09 24.65
N VAL A 777 -4.25 -0.76 24.77
CA VAL A 777 -3.00 -0.08 25.15
C VAL A 777 -2.57 -0.48 26.55
N THR A 778 -3.52 -0.58 27.49
CA THR A 778 -3.25 -1.03 28.87
C THR A 778 -2.75 -2.48 28.88
N LEU A 779 -3.33 -3.35 28.06
CA LEU A 779 -2.85 -4.73 27.88
C LEU A 779 -1.41 -4.76 27.33
N SER A 780 -1.09 -3.96 26.30
CA SER A 780 0.28 -3.86 25.79
C SER A 780 1.25 -3.37 26.88
N GLN A 781 0.87 -2.37 27.67
CA GLN A 781 1.68 -1.90 28.81
C GLN A 781 1.92 -3.01 29.85
N ALA A 782 0.94 -3.87 30.12
CA ALA A 782 1.11 -5.03 30.98
C ALA A 782 2.09 -6.07 30.41
N VAL A 783 2.13 -6.26 29.09
CA VAL A 783 3.15 -7.09 28.42
C VAL A 783 4.55 -6.51 28.64
N HIS A 784 4.71 -5.19 28.53
CA HIS A 784 5.99 -4.53 28.83
C HIS A 784 6.40 -4.72 30.30
N LEU A 785 5.44 -4.64 31.22
CA LEU A 785 5.69 -4.89 32.63
C LEU A 785 6.16 -6.34 32.88
N ALA A 786 5.52 -7.32 32.24
CA ALA A 786 5.91 -8.73 32.32
C ALA A 786 7.33 -8.98 31.77
N TYR A 787 7.66 -8.36 30.64
CA TYR A 787 9.00 -8.40 30.05
C TYR A 787 10.06 -7.82 31.00
N SER A 788 9.78 -6.65 31.56
CA SER A 788 10.69 -5.95 32.49
C SER A 788 10.98 -6.75 33.77
N HIS A 789 10.08 -7.67 34.14
CA HIS A 789 10.23 -8.55 35.30
C HIS A 789 10.74 -9.96 34.93
N ASN A 790 11.14 -10.22 33.69
CA ASN A 790 11.59 -11.51 33.18
C ASN A 790 10.52 -12.64 33.31
N TRP A 791 9.27 -12.35 32.94
CA TRP A 791 8.22 -13.37 32.88
C TRP A 791 8.12 -13.96 31.49
N CYS A 792 7.72 -15.23 31.39
CA CYS A 792 7.40 -15.84 30.11
C CYS A 792 6.08 -15.26 29.59
N ILE A 793 6.09 -14.74 28.36
CA ILE A 793 5.00 -14.01 27.74
C ILE A 793 4.32 -14.90 26.69
N VAL A 794 3.02 -15.11 26.84
CA VAL A 794 2.13 -15.63 25.79
C VAL A 794 1.13 -14.52 25.46
N TYR A 795 1.37 -13.80 24.37
CA TYR A 795 0.54 -12.68 23.96
C TYR A 795 -0.09 -12.88 22.58
N HIS A 796 -1.37 -12.57 22.45
CA HIS A 796 -2.07 -12.56 21.17
C HIS A 796 -2.75 -11.19 20.91
N PRO A 797 -2.45 -10.52 19.79
CA PRO A 797 -2.85 -9.12 19.55
C PRO A 797 -4.34 -8.93 19.25
N THR A 798 -5.05 -9.97 18.81
CA THR A 798 -6.51 -9.96 18.68
C THR A 798 -7.03 -11.37 18.43
N ALA A 799 -7.91 -11.89 19.29
CA ALA A 799 -8.51 -13.21 19.10
C ALA A 799 -9.39 -13.30 17.83
N MET A 800 -9.76 -12.15 17.22
CA MET A 800 -10.47 -12.15 15.94
C MET A 800 -9.67 -12.84 14.83
N HIS A 801 -8.33 -12.78 14.86
CA HIS A 801 -7.51 -13.46 13.85
C HIS A 801 -7.69 -14.97 13.90
N LEU A 802 -7.89 -15.53 15.10
CA LEU A 802 -8.10 -16.97 15.31
C LEU A 802 -9.46 -17.46 14.78
N CYS A 803 -10.46 -16.58 14.67
CA CYS A 803 -11.84 -16.97 14.34
C CYS A 803 -12.31 -16.49 12.95
N ARG A 804 -11.75 -15.37 12.45
CA ARG A 804 -12.34 -14.62 11.32
C ARG A 804 -11.39 -14.31 10.17
N ARG A 805 -10.07 -14.40 10.37
CA ARG A 805 -9.05 -14.06 9.35
C ARG A 805 -8.12 -15.23 9.02
N LEU A 806 -8.64 -16.44 9.05
CA LEU A 806 -7.89 -17.62 8.62
C LEU A 806 -7.75 -17.57 7.09
N GLN A 807 -6.52 -17.70 6.60
CA GLN A 807 -6.24 -17.72 5.16
C GLN A 807 -6.29 -19.14 4.61
N GLU A 808 -5.73 -20.09 5.34
CA GLU A 808 -5.61 -21.49 4.98
C GLU A 808 -6.03 -22.34 6.16
N VAL A 809 -6.90 -23.32 5.91
CA VAL A 809 -7.45 -24.20 6.93
C VAL A 809 -7.34 -25.65 6.47
N GLU A 810 -6.99 -26.52 7.39
CA GLU A 810 -6.91 -27.96 7.14
C GLU A 810 -7.62 -28.73 8.25
N MET A 811 -8.07 -29.95 7.96
CA MET A 811 -8.65 -30.81 9.00
C MET A 811 -7.54 -31.39 9.88
N SER A 812 -7.69 -31.28 11.19
CA SER A 812 -6.68 -31.77 12.13
C SER A 812 -6.56 -33.30 12.05
N THR A 813 -5.33 -33.77 11.88
CA THR A 813 -4.99 -35.20 11.87
C THR A 813 -4.94 -35.79 13.28
N HIS A 814 -4.67 -34.96 14.30
CA HIS A 814 -4.58 -35.37 15.70
C HIS A 814 -5.95 -35.54 16.38
N LYS A 815 -6.90 -34.64 16.07
CA LYS A 815 -8.27 -34.68 16.59
C LYS A 815 -9.29 -34.59 15.46
N PRO A 816 -10.02 -35.69 15.17
CA PRO A 816 -11.07 -35.69 14.15
C PRO A 816 -12.11 -34.60 14.41
N GLY A 817 -12.53 -33.91 13.34
CA GLY A 817 -13.53 -32.85 13.41
C GLY A 817 -13.01 -31.46 13.81
N ARG A 818 -11.73 -31.33 14.16
CA ARG A 818 -11.08 -30.03 14.37
C ARG A 818 -10.49 -29.47 13.09
N ILE A 819 -10.35 -28.15 13.06
CA ILE A 819 -9.78 -27.37 11.97
C ILE A 819 -8.51 -26.68 12.46
N ASN A 820 -7.41 -26.95 11.79
CA ASN A 820 -6.10 -26.34 12.03
C ASN A 820 -5.93 -25.07 11.17
N ASP A 821 -5.09 -24.17 11.67
CA ASP A 821 -4.61 -22.97 10.98
C ASP A 821 -3.08 -22.99 11.02
N PRO A 822 -2.43 -23.67 10.05
CA PRO A 822 -0.97 -23.80 10.00
C PRO A 822 -0.26 -22.44 10.02
N ASN A 823 -0.71 -21.50 9.19
CA ASN A 823 -0.09 -20.18 9.04
C ASN A 823 -0.25 -19.33 10.30
N GLY A 824 -1.44 -19.32 10.90
CA GLY A 824 -1.68 -18.64 12.17
C GLY A 824 -0.85 -19.25 13.31
N ALA A 825 -0.72 -20.58 13.35
CA ALA A 825 0.07 -21.27 14.36
C ALA A 825 1.58 -20.99 14.25
N VAL A 826 2.15 -20.99 13.05
CA VAL A 826 3.54 -20.59 12.81
C VAL A 826 3.77 -19.16 13.27
N ALA A 827 2.88 -18.23 12.93
CA ALA A 827 2.98 -16.84 13.36
C ALA A 827 2.97 -16.69 14.90
N ILE A 828 2.15 -17.49 15.60
CA ILE A 828 2.14 -17.53 17.07
C ILE A 828 3.46 -18.04 17.63
N LEU A 829 4.02 -19.13 17.08
CA LEU A 829 5.29 -19.71 17.52
C LEU A 829 6.48 -18.75 17.26
N GLN A 830 6.49 -18.08 16.11
CA GLN A 830 7.49 -17.06 15.78
C GLN A 830 7.40 -15.87 16.74
N ALA A 831 6.20 -15.37 17.00
CA ALA A 831 5.98 -14.28 17.95
C ALA A 831 6.41 -14.68 19.37
N PHE A 832 6.07 -15.90 19.81
CA PHE A 832 6.49 -16.42 21.11
C PHE A 832 8.01 -16.50 21.23
N LYS A 833 8.71 -17.08 20.24
CA LYS A 833 10.18 -17.18 20.21
C LYS A 833 10.82 -15.79 20.28
N HIS A 834 10.34 -14.86 19.46
CA HIS A 834 10.83 -13.48 19.44
C HIS A 834 10.60 -12.78 20.78
N GLN A 835 9.38 -12.72 21.30
CA GLN A 835 9.08 -11.97 22.54
C GLN A 835 9.81 -12.53 23.77
N ASN A 836 10.08 -13.84 23.79
CA ASN A 836 10.73 -14.52 24.90
C ASN A 836 12.23 -14.74 24.69
N GLN A 837 12.88 -14.04 23.75
CA GLN A 837 14.32 -14.20 23.49
C GLN A 837 15.18 -14.01 24.76
N HIS A 838 14.79 -13.07 25.62
CA HIS A 838 15.43 -12.80 26.92
C HIS A 838 15.40 -13.99 27.89
N LEU A 839 14.42 -14.88 27.77
CA LEU A 839 14.26 -16.10 28.56
C LEU A 839 14.57 -17.38 27.79
N TRP A 840 15.01 -17.28 26.53
CA TRP A 840 15.13 -18.46 25.67
C TRP A 840 16.07 -19.52 26.25
N LYS A 841 17.18 -19.08 26.88
CA LYS A 841 18.10 -19.98 27.59
C LYS A 841 17.41 -20.76 28.71
N VAL A 842 16.58 -20.10 29.53
CA VAL A 842 15.82 -20.74 30.60
C VAL A 842 14.80 -21.72 30.00
N LEU A 843 14.10 -21.32 28.95
CA LEU A 843 13.13 -22.19 28.26
C LEU A 843 13.80 -23.42 27.63
N SER A 844 15.03 -23.31 27.13
CA SER A 844 15.80 -24.44 26.59
C SER A 844 16.28 -25.43 27.66
N GLU A 845 16.27 -25.06 28.94
CA GLU A 845 16.61 -25.95 30.05
C GLU A 845 15.38 -26.68 30.61
N LEU A 846 14.17 -26.26 30.23
CA LEU A 846 12.92 -26.87 30.71
C LEU A 846 12.59 -28.15 29.93
N PRO A 847 12.53 -29.31 30.58
CA PRO A 847 12.26 -30.57 29.89
C PRO A 847 10.77 -30.79 29.65
N CYS A 848 10.41 -31.40 28.52
CA CYS A 848 9.07 -31.90 28.22
C CYS A 848 8.68 -33.04 29.18
N GLU A 849 7.43 -33.03 29.66
CA GLU A 849 6.91 -34.05 30.58
C GLU A 849 6.83 -35.43 29.96
N ARG A 850 6.51 -35.45 28.67
CA ARG A 850 6.08 -36.62 27.94
C ARG A 850 6.57 -36.54 26.51
N THR A 851 6.57 -37.68 25.85
CA THR A 851 6.84 -37.76 24.42
C THR A 851 5.64 -37.21 23.65
N TYR A 852 5.89 -36.27 22.75
CA TYR A 852 4.93 -35.75 21.80
C TYR A 852 5.19 -36.38 20.44
N GLU A 853 4.25 -37.18 19.95
CA GLU A 853 4.31 -37.78 18.62
C GLU A 853 3.50 -36.90 17.66
N TRP A 854 4.20 -36.24 16.72
CA TRP A 854 3.59 -35.30 15.78
C TRP A 854 3.21 -36.00 14.47
N SER A 855 4.08 -36.89 14.00
CA SER A 855 3.89 -37.71 12.81
C SER A 855 4.49 -39.11 13.05
N LYS A 856 4.43 -39.99 12.05
CA LYS A 856 5.10 -41.31 12.13
C LYS A 856 6.63 -41.19 12.27
N VAL A 857 7.20 -40.07 11.84
CA VAL A 857 8.65 -39.83 11.81
C VAL A 857 9.09 -38.76 12.81
N ASP A 858 8.23 -37.78 13.09
CA ASP A 858 8.53 -36.64 13.96
C ASP A 858 8.00 -36.85 15.38
N LYS A 859 8.90 -36.84 16.35
CA LYS A 859 8.56 -36.92 17.77
C LYS A 859 9.52 -36.08 18.62
N THR A 860 8.98 -35.36 19.59
CA THR A 860 9.75 -34.72 20.65
C THR A 860 9.72 -35.62 21.88
N GLN A 861 10.86 -36.22 22.24
CA GLN A 861 10.91 -37.20 23.32
C GLN A 861 10.76 -36.54 24.70
N GLN A 862 10.24 -37.30 25.67
CA GLN A 862 10.26 -36.91 27.08
C GLN A 862 11.67 -36.49 27.51
N GLY A 863 11.79 -35.42 28.30
CA GLY A 863 13.07 -34.91 28.77
C GLY A 863 13.77 -33.94 27.80
N LYS A 864 13.35 -33.87 26.54
CA LYS A 864 13.86 -32.85 25.59
C LYS A 864 13.39 -31.44 25.94
N PRO A 865 14.11 -30.38 25.56
CA PRO A 865 13.69 -29.00 25.82
C PRO A 865 12.33 -28.66 25.24
N ILE A 866 11.53 -27.85 25.94
CA ILE A 866 10.24 -27.35 25.41
C ILE A 866 10.43 -26.44 24.18
N THR A 867 11.62 -25.86 23.99
CA THR A 867 11.96 -25.09 22.79
C THR A 867 12.02 -25.98 21.54
N GLU A 868 12.29 -27.28 21.68
CA GLU A 868 12.25 -28.23 20.56
C GLU A 868 10.83 -28.33 19.96
N ILE A 869 9.78 -28.21 20.79
CA ILE A 869 8.39 -28.14 20.31
C ILE A 869 8.18 -26.93 19.40
N VAL A 870 8.80 -25.79 19.75
CA VAL A 870 8.71 -24.56 18.95
C VAL A 870 9.42 -24.74 17.61
N GLU A 871 10.66 -25.26 17.63
CA GLU A 871 11.42 -25.47 16.39
C GLU A 871 10.72 -26.46 15.44
N VAL A 872 10.15 -27.55 15.96
CA VAL A 872 9.38 -28.51 15.15
C VAL A 872 8.21 -27.82 14.46
N GLY A 873 7.42 -27.03 15.20
CA GLY A 873 6.29 -26.29 14.62
C GLY A 873 6.70 -25.22 13.61
N LEU A 874 7.89 -24.63 13.75
CA LEU A 874 8.44 -23.70 12.76
C LEU A 874 8.96 -24.39 11.50
N SER A 875 9.57 -25.58 11.63
CA SER A 875 10.08 -26.35 10.49
C SER A 875 8.98 -27.08 9.70
N ALA A 876 7.87 -27.42 10.35
CA ALA A 876 6.77 -28.18 9.77
C ALA A 876 5.43 -27.49 10.04
N PRO A 877 5.02 -26.55 9.17
CA PRO A 877 3.81 -25.73 9.37
C PRO A 877 2.52 -26.52 9.64
N PHE A 878 2.33 -27.68 8.98
CA PHE A 878 1.15 -28.55 9.16
C PHE A 878 1.07 -29.17 10.57
N LEU A 879 2.16 -29.18 11.34
CA LEU A 879 2.19 -29.65 12.74
C LEU A 879 2.06 -28.48 13.74
N ALA A 880 2.17 -27.24 13.27
CA ALA A 880 2.32 -26.07 14.12
C ALA A 880 1.13 -25.85 15.07
N SER A 881 -0.10 -26.12 14.61
CA SER A 881 -1.32 -25.96 15.42
C SER A 881 -1.29 -26.82 16.70
N ASP A 882 -0.84 -28.07 16.59
CA ASP A 882 -0.72 -28.98 17.73
C ASP A 882 0.51 -28.65 18.59
N CYS A 883 1.60 -28.17 17.98
CA CYS A 883 2.80 -27.69 18.69
C CYS A 883 2.46 -26.52 19.64
N VAL A 884 1.63 -25.56 19.21
CA VAL A 884 1.13 -24.47 20.07
C VAL A 884 0.42 -25.02 21.31
N GLY A 885 -0.46 -26.00 21.11
CA GLY A 885 -1.19 -26.64 22.20
C GLY A 885 -0.30 -27.42 23.18
N ALA A 886 0.77 -28.03 22.69
CA ALA A 886 1.75 -28.71 23.50
C ALA A 886 2.63 -27.75 24.30
N LEU A 887 3.12 -26.69 23.65
CA LEU A 887 3.87 -25.62 24.31
C LEU A 887 3.07 -25.02 25.47
N PHE A 888 1.81 -24.63 25.25
CA PHE A 888 0.96 -24.04 26.29
C PHE A 888 0.78 -24.96 27.50
N ARG A 889 0.69 -26.27 27.26
CA ARG A 889 0.59 -27.26 28.33
C ARG A 889 1.86 -27.34 29.18
N GLU A 890 3.02 -27.38 28.53
CA GLU A 890 4.31 -27.41 29.23
C GLU A 890 4.57 -26.10 29.99
N LEU A 891 4.22 -24.95 29.40
CA LEU A 891 4.34 -23.64 30.07
C LEU A 891 3.49 -23.58 31.35
N LYS A 892 2.22 -24.01 31.29
CA LYS A 892 1.34 -24.10 32.47
C LYS A 892 1.95 -24.96 33.56
N ARG A 893 2.50 -26.12 33.21
CA ARG A 893 3.13 -27.04 34.16
C ARG A 893 4.37 -26.43 34.80
N HIS A 894 5.27 -25.87 34.01
CA HIS A 894 6.50 -25.26 34.53
C HIS A 894 6.19 -24.02 35.38
N ALA A 895 5.15 -23.27 35.03
CA ALA A 895 4.63 -22.18 35.85
C ALA A 895 4.16 -22.70 37.22
N SER A 896 3.25 -23.68 37.25
CA SER A 896 2.76 -24.28 38.50
C SER A 896 3.86 -24.94 39.35
N SER A 897 4.93 -25.42 38.72
CA SER A 897 6.10 -25.97 39.42
C SER A 897 7.04 -24.90 40.02
N GLY A 898 6.77 -23.62 39.75
CA GLY A 898 7.59 -22.49 40.23
C GLY A 898 8.83 -22.19 39.40
N LYS A 899 9.07 -22.90 38.28
CA LYS A 899 10.27 -22.74 37.46
C LYS A 899 10.27 -21.48 36.60
N ILE A 900 9.07 -21.03 36.19
CA ILE A 900 8.87 -19.79 35.45
C ILE A 900 7.65 -19.05 36.00
N LYS A 901 7.60 -17.74 35.81
CA LYS A 901 6.35 -16.98 35.92
C LYS A 901 5.76 -16.78 34.54
N LEU A 902 4.44 -16.92 34.41
CA LEU A 902 3.77 -16.91 33.10
C LEU A 902 2.75 -15.76 33.03
N PHE A 903 2.87 -14.94 31.98
CA PHE A 903 1.92 -13.89 31.63
C PHE A 903 1.17 -14.29 30.36
N VAL A 904 -0.16 -14.32 30.42
CA VAL A 904 -1.03 -14.63 29.28
C VAL A 904 -1.87 -13.40 28.94
N GLY A 905 -1.62 -12.79 27.79
CA GLY A 905 -2.36 -11.61 27.32
C GLY A 905 -3.13 -11.88 26.04
N ILE A 906 -4.41 -11.53 25.98
CA ILE A 906 -5.22 -11.70 24.76
C ILE A 906 -6.21 -10.55 24.56
N ASP A 907 -6.08 -9.87 23.43
CA ASP A 907 -7.03 -8.83 23.04
C ASP A 907 -8.26 -9.44 22.33
N ASP A 908 -9.39 -8.74 22.38
CA ASP A 908 -10.69 -9.19 21.84
C ASP A 908 -11.08 -10.62 22.27
N ALA A 909 -10.73 -11.03 23.51
CA ALA A 909 -10.78 -12.40 23.99
C ALA A 909 -12.16 -13.05 23.85
N ASN A 910 -13.23 -12.25 23.92
CA ASN A 910 -14.60 -12.69 23.68
C ASN A 910 -14.83 -13.28 22.28
N SER A 911 -13.97 -12.98 21.29
CA SER A 911 -13.98 -13.62 19.97
C SER A 911 -13.76 -15.13 20.04
N CYS A 912 -13.03 -15.63 21.05
CA CYS A 912 -12.86 -17.07 21.27
C CYS A 912 -14.18 -17.79 21.59
N TRP A 913 -15.25 -17.07 21.92
CA TRP A 913 -16.61 -17.60 22.12
C TRP A 913 -17.64 -16.98 21.18
N GLY A 914 -17.19 -16.19 20.21
CA GLY A 914 -18.04 -15.45 19.29
C GLY A 914 -18.10 -16.07 17.90
N LYS A 915 -18.30 -15.20 16.90
CA LYS A 915 -18.50 -15.59 15.51
C LYS A 915 -17.23 -16.10 14.83
N VAL A 916 -17.37 -17.22 14.12
CA VAL A 916 -16.37 -17.81 13.23
C VAL A 916 -16.79 -17.63 11.76
N ASN A 917 -15.84 -17.25 10.90
CA ASN A 917 -16.08 -17.08 9.45
C ASN A 917 -15.66 -18.30 8.61
N VAL A 918 -15.09 -19.32 9.24
CA VAL A 918 -14.66 -20.55 8.59
C VAL A 918 -15.87 -21.43 8.29
N ARG A 919 -15.91 -22.03 7.11
CA ARG A 919 -16.91 -23.03 6.75
C ARG A 919 -16.28 -24.41 6.71
N ARG A 920 -17.02 -25.41 7.18
CA ARG A 920 -16.69 -26.83 7.05
C ARG A 920 -16.92 -27.28 5.59
N ALA A 921 -16.45 -28.48 5.26
CA ALA A 921 -16.59 -29.06 3.90
C ALA A 921 -18.06 -29.19 3.45
N ASP A 922 -19.00 -29.35 4.37
CA ASP A 922 -20.45 -29.39 4.14
C ASP A 922 -21.09 -28.00 3.95
N ARG A 923 -20.28 -26.94 3.87
CA ARG A 923 -20.66 -25.52 3.76
C ARG A 923 -21.37 -24.94 4.99
N THR A 924 -21.46 -25.68 6.09
CA THR A 924 -21.90 -25.14 7.38
C THR A 924 -20.79 -24.29 8.01
N TYR A 925 -21.15 -23.30 8.84
CA TYR A 925 -20.14 -22.54 9.57
C TYR A 925 -19.55 -23.40 10.69
N ALA A 926 -18.23 -23.37 10.83
CA ALA A 926 -17.55 -23.97 11.96
C ALA A 926 -17.91 -23.23 13.26
N LEU A 927 -17.96 -23.97 14.36
CA LEU A 927 -18.07 -23.42 15.71
C LEU A 927 -16.68 -23.01 16.21
N PRO A 928 -16.57 -22.07 17.18
CA PRO A 928 -15.29 -21.77 17.82
C PRO A 928 -14.62 -23.00 18.44
N SER A 929 -15.42 -23.97 18.89
CA SER A 929 -14.98 -25.26 19.43
C SER A 929 -14.37 -26.20 18.37
N ASP A 930 -14.59 -25.94 17.08
CA ASP A 930 -13.96 -26.69 15.98
C ASP A 930 -12.54 -26.22 15.70
N LEU A 931 -12.23 -24.95 15.98
CA LEU A 931 -10.92 -24.37 15.67
C LEU A 931 -9.88 -24.79 16.73
N THR A 932 -8.81 -25.45 16.28
CA THR A 932 -7.76 -25.99 17.16
C THR A 932 -7.09 -24.91 18.01
N LEU A 933 -6.68 -23.79 17.39
CA LEU A 933 -6.04 -22.67 18.08
C LEU A 933 -6.97 -22.01 19.11
N VAL A 934 -8.25 -21.82 18.78
CA VAL A 934 -9.25 -21.29 19.73
C VAL A 934 -9.36 -22.21 20.95
N CYS A 935 -9.39 -23.52 20.75
CA CYS A 935 -9.38 -24.48 21.86
C CYS A 935 -8.14 -24.36 22.74
N HIS A 936 -6.96 -24.11 22.17
CA HIS A 936 -5.71 -23.93 22.93
C HIS A 936 -5.71 -22.63 23.73
N TYR A 937 -6.14 -21.52 23.14
CA TYR A 937 -6.29 -20.25 23.89
C TYR A 937 -7.36 -20.33 24.98
N ARG A 938 -8.51 -20.98 24.72
CA ARG A 938 -9.51 -21.28 25.76
C ARG A 938 -8.92 -22.10 26.90
N ASN A 939 -8.00 -23.02 26.63
CA ASN A 939 -7.37 -23.86 27.66
C ASN A 939 -6.33 -23.10 28.49
N ILE A 940 -5.48 -22.26 27.87
CA ILE A 940 -4.46 -21.52 28.62
C ILE A 940 -5.07 -20.41 29.50
N MET A 941 -6.24 -19.89 29.12
CA MET A 941 -7.04 -18.95 29.93
C MET A 941 -7.79 -19.59 31.12
N LYS A 942 -7.72 -20.92 31.31
CA LYS A 942 -8.26 -21.55 32.52
C LYS A 942 -7.35 -21.25 33.70
N ASN A 943 -7.92 -21.18 34.90
CA ASN A 943 -7.19 -21.01 36.17
C ASN A 943 -6.76 -22.35 36.80
N ASP A 944 -6.46 -23.35 35.97
CA ASP A 944 -6.02 -24.70 36.36
C ASP A 944 -4.48 -24.81 36.47
N TRP A 945 -3.80 -23.68 36.54
CA TRP A 945 -2.36 -23.53 36.73
C TRP A 945 -2.09 -22.36 37.68
N SER A 946 -0.88 -22.25 38.25
CA SER A 946 -0.52 -21.23 39.24
C SER A 946 0.77 -20.48 38.85
N ASN A 947 1.19 -19.52 39.68
CA ASN A 947 2.41 -18.72 39.49
C ASN A 947 2.41 -17.86 38.20
N GLY A 948 1.29 -17.22 37.92
CA GLY A 948 1.18 -16.26 36.81
C GLY A 948 -0.18 -15.58 36.73
N ILE A 949 -0.40 -14.86 35.64
CA ILE A 949 -1.58 -14.02 35.45
C ILE A 949 -2.11 -14.11 34.02
N ILE A 950 -3.42 -13.97 33.87
CA ILE A 950 -4.14 -13.91 32.60
C ILE A 950 -4.81 -12.54 32.52
N VAL A 951 -4.48 -11.75 31.48
CA VAL A 951 -5.10 -10.44 31.22
C VAL A 951 -5.80 -10.49 29.87
N ALA A 952 -7.13 -10.44 29.89
CA ALA A 952 -7.97 -10.49 28.70
C ALA A 952 -8.67 -9.15 28.47
N VAL A 953 -8.78 -8.70 27.23
CA VAL A 953 -9.60 -7.54 26.87
C VAL A 953 -10.90 -8.00 26.22
N THR A 954 -12.00 -7.34 26.55
CA THR A 954 -13.31 -7.58 25.92
C THR A 954 -13.82 -6.31 25.24
N ASP A 955 -14.30 -6.42 24.00
CA ASP A 955 -14.88 -5.29 23.27
C ASP A 955 -16.33 -5.53 22.83
N ARG A 956 -17.16 -4.48 22.91
CA ARG A 956 -18.59 -4.51 22.55
C ARG A 956 -18.83 -4.70 21.05
N LYS A 957 -17.86 -4.39 20.18
CA LYS A 957 -17.99 -4.64 18.73
C LYS A 957 -18.30 -6.10 18.38
N GLU A 958 -18.04 -7.02 19.29
CA GLU A 958 -18.28 -8.45 19.13
C GLU A 958 -19.72 -8.91 19.43
N GLN A 959 -20.55 -8.10 20.09
CA GLN A 959 -21.90 -8.51 20.58
C GLN A 959 -23.04 -8.37 19.55
N ALA A 960 -22.77 -8.13 18.26
CA ALA A 960 -23.80 -7.73 17.30
C ALA A 960 -24.45 -8.86 16.47
N ASP A 961 -24.45 -10.14 16.88
CA ASP A 961 -25.00 -11.24 16.07
C ASP A 961 -25.77 -12.28 16.92
N ASN A 962 -27.02 -12.59 16.54
CA ASN A 962 -27.97 -13.48 17.23
C ASN A 962 -27.60 -14.98 17.18
N ARG A 963 -26.44 -15.35 16.62
CA ARG A 963 -26.03 -16.76 16.43
C ARG A 963 -25.40 -17.42 17.66
N ASN A 964 -25.30 -16.69 18.77
CA ASN A 964 -24.80 -17.21 20.05
C ASN A 964 -25.71 -18.26 20.69
N GLU A 965 -26.93 -18.47 20.19
CA GLU A 965 -27.86 -19.48 20.72
C GLU A 965 -27.43 -20.94 20.43
N LEU A 966 -26.50 -21.17 19.49
CA LEU A 966 -26.15 -22.52 19.01
C LEU A 966 -25.29 -23.36 19.98
N GLU A 967 -24.64 -22.79 20.99
CA GLU A 967 -23.87 -23.56 21.99
C GLU A 967 -24.64 -23.78 23.33
N GLY A 968 -25.92 -23.40 23.43
CA GLY A 968 -26.64 -23.44 24.71
C GLY A 968 -25.98 -22.58 25.80
N THR A 969 -25.10 -21.68 25.38
CA THR A 969 -24.47 -20.67 26.21
C THR A 969 -25.42 -19.50 26.29
N ASP A 970 -26.20 -19.48 27.37
CA ASP A 970 -26.95 -18.32 27.83
C ASP A 970 -26.13 -17.03 27.54
N PRO A 971 -26.68 -16.00 26.88
CA PRO A 971 -26.01 -14.71 26.70
C PRO A 971 -25.51 -14.13 28.02
N SER A 972 -26.15 -14.50 29.14
CA SER A 972 -25.68 -14.21 30.49
C SER A 972 -24.33 -14.88 30.78
N ARG A 973 -23.98 -16.04 30.21
CA ARG A 973 -22.68 -16.73 30.39
C ARG A 973 -21.49 -16.04 29.72
N THR A 974 -21.71 -15.37 28.60
CA THR A 974 -20.70 -14.47 28.01
C THR A 974 -20.42 -13.27 28.93
N ILE A 975 -21.39 -12.91 29.78
CA ILE A 975 -21.28 -11.92 30.85
C ILE A 975 -20.82 -12.56 32.19
N ILE A 976 -21.07 -13.86 32.46
CA ILE A 976 -20.69 -14.54 33.72
C ILE A 976 -19.17 -14.76 33.85
N PHE A 977 -18.39 -14.71 32.76
CA PHE A 977 -16.93 -14.53 32.87
C PHE A 977 -16.53 -13.23 33.59
N CYS A 978 -17.47 -12.31 33.84
CA CYS A 978 -17.28 -11.06 34.57
C CYS A 978 -17.81 -11.07 36.03
N GLN A 979 -18.31 -12.20 36.57
CA GLN A 979 -18.81 -12.23 37.96
C GLN A 979 -18.37 -13.42 38.84
N ASN A 980 -17.55 -14.37 38.35
CA ASN A 980 -16.99 -15.45 39.19
C ASN A 980 -15.45 -15.54 39.16
#